data_AF-A0A9D5EQU9-F1
#
_entry.id   AF-A0A9D5EQU9-F1
#
_cell.length_a   1.000
_cell.length_b   1.000
_cell.length_c   1.000
_cell.angle_alpha   90.00
_cell.angle_beta   90.00
_cell.angle_gamma   90.00
#
_symmetry.space_group_name_H-M   'P 1'
#
loop_
_entity.id
_entity.type
_entity.pdbx_description
1 polymer ?
#
loop_
_entity_poly.entity_id
_entity_poly.type
_entity_poly.pdbx_seq_one_letter_code
_entity_poly.pdbx_strand_id
1 'polypeptide(L)'
;MSLSRPAWAGLLIVAVFSIALYAIAAPLQAQPKTQPKQKAKPKGEAEELLKTPPRPKKAELPPSKLPLMVTKGERIAFVGGSTAERFNLFGHFEALLHTRFPDKELVVRNFARPADEVALRQRPNDYTKLGDPMFAFNPDTIICFFGFNESFAGPEGVAKFKSDYEKLLDEYTTKYPRDDAGSKPRFVLVSPMAFEPTGDPFLPEGTKENANLKLYADATKEVAAKLNLAFIDLYAPTLKAFTAAPGMQFTINGCHANEAGDAIIGQQLDIALFEGANPGKLATSEFEKIRAAVNDKSWIHQQDYRMVNGWYVYGGRRTYDTETFPREFVKLRNMAAVRDRFIWDMAQGKQVAAKPDDSKTGELFTPPTRFGQVQKSEAADGPRILPPDEFIKTCTVPPGFEVKLFADEKQFPELAKPCQLNFDNKGRLWVSTMPTYPMWKPGDPRPADKLVILEDTNGDGKADKSIVFYDKLHCPTGFEFWNGGVLVVDQPRLLFLKDTDGDGKADLVVNLLDGWATEDTHHTVNAWEFSPGGLLHMLEGVSMSTAVETPWGPFRNFGSSGCYVLDPRSLKIRHYNTPGYGNPWCYVFNEWGQGFCGDGTGASQHWDTPLSGAQFTGRKGINPVFPTEGMRPVVGSEFLVSRHFPDDVQGQFIYACVINMNGIPRWTFSDDGGGYKGTRVRTDPKDPKTAFDLLKSTDKHFRPVDPLIGPDGALWFGDWANPLIGHMQYSQRDPNRDHQAGRIYRLVYKDKPLVKPVTQFGKAIPELLAQLKEYEWRTRYRARAELRDRPTAEVVAAVKTWVEKLDPADPVTERLRCEALWILQGHHAVDADLLKSLLASKSPDARAAAMRTVADERERIPAALEMLKAAAVDANPRVRTEAVRGLSFFPSADGAAAVLAAMKMKPADTFVQYTGDAALAATITGWRQAYLKGELTKDDAVSKSLLDGIIAQDKKGAQAVPYLQILLGKDQKSAEERNKAMQSLADMKTGNAENGKIVFRRNCIACHQVFGEGANYGPQMDGNPDGKGKVGKRLSRLKLVESIIDPNADVDSKYSTTKIVTVDEKTISGLLVSETKEEVVIFDGKEKRTIKVGDIESRKILKQSSMPEGLAAAMSPVEFLDVIEFLSTLK
;
A
#
# COMPACT_ATOMS: atom_id res chain seq x y z
N MET A 1 -12.84 54.11 -37.05
CA MET A 1 -13.85 53.78 -38.08
C MET A 1 -14.74 52.68 -37.49
N SER A 2 -15.79 53.01 -36.72
CA SER A 2 -17.15 53.44 -37.13
C SER A 2 -17.84 52.34 -37.97
N LEU A 3 -19.00 51.76 -37.68
CA LEU A 3 -20.17 52.00 -36.81
C LEU A 3 -20.87 50.62 -36.70
N SER A 4 -21.75 50.25 -35.74
CA SER A 4 -22.86 50.98 -35.15
C SER A 4 -23.38 50.22 -33.90
N ARG A 5 -23.74 50.97 -32.84
CA ARG A 5 -24.73 50.61 -31.80
C ARG A 5 -26.14 51.04 -32.31
N PRO A 6 -27.25 51.17 -31.54
CA PRO A 6 -27.58 50.83 -30.13
C PRO A 6 -29.04 50.33 -29.88
N ALA A 7 -29.39 50.01 -28.62
CA ALA A 7 -30.57 50.51 -27.87
C ALA A 7 -30.58 49.82 -26.48
N TRP A 8 -30.36 50.46 -25.32
CA TRP A 8 -31.15 51.49 -24.59
C TRP A 8 -32.59 51.05 -24.27
N ALA A 9 -33.23 51.34 -23.13
CA ALA A 9 -32.94 51.85 -21.78
C ALA A 9 -34.33 52.09 -21.11
N GLY A 10 -34.41 52.22 -19.77
CA GLY A 10 -35.57 52.81 -19.05
C GLY A 10 -36.19 51.88 -17.99
N LEU A 11 -36.00 51.97 -16.66
CA LEU A 11 -35.79 53.07 -15.68
C LEU A 11 -37.10 53.74 -15.21
N LEU A 12 -37.48 53.55 -13.92
CA LEU A 12 -38.28 54.39 -12.97
C LEU A 12 -38.82 53.50 -11.82
N ILE A 13 -38.28 53.46 -10.59
CA ILE A 13 -38.26 54.40 -9.44
C ILE A 13 -39.64 54.79 -8.87
N VAL A 14 -39.91 54.45 -7.59
CA VAL A 14 -40.34 55.28 -6.42
C VAL A 14 -40.33 54.36 -5.16
N ALA A 15 -39.33 54.43 -4.25
CA ALA A 15 -39.25 55.17 -2.95
C ALA A 15 -40.08 54.51 -1.80
N VAL A 16 -39.58 54.24 -0.57
CA VAL A 16 -39.09 55.16 0.49
C VAL A 16 -38.55 54.36 1.72
N PHE A 17 -37.35 54.74 2.23
CA PHE A 17 -36.80 54.71 3.62
C PHE A 17 -36.54 53.35 4.33
N SER A 18 -35.38 53.05 4.98
CA SER A 18 -34.40 53.88 5.70
C SER A 18 -33.04 53.18 5.89
N ILE A 19 -31.98 53.99 5.71
CA ILE A 19 -30.72 54.10 6.51
C ILE A 19 -29.62 53.03 6.34
N ALA A 20 -28.51 53.48 5.74
CA ALA A 20 -27.15 52.98 5.93
C ALA A 20 -26.16 54.16 6.02
N LEU A 21 -25.00 53.87 6.63
CA LEU A 21 -23.71 54.60 6.70
C LEU A 21 -23.51 55.61 7.85
N TYR A 22 -22.70 55.28 8.87
CA TYR A 22 -21.22 55.41 8.86
C TYR A 22 -20.60 54.90 10.18
N ALA A 23 -19.32 54.50 10.09
CA ALA A 23 -18.48 53.90 11.12
C ALA A 23 -18.10 54.82 12.30
N ILE A 24 -17.98 54.25 13.52
CA ILE A 24 -17.05 54.67 14.57
C ILE A 24 -16.55 53.41 15.32
N ALA A 25 -15.25 53.35 15.54
CA ALA A 25 -14.52 52.32 16.30
C ALA A 25 -14.92 52.26 17.78
N ALA A 26 -15.02 51.05 18.35
CA ALA A 26 -14.56 50.60 19.70
C ALA A 26 -15.13 49.19 20.02
N PRO A 27 -14.63 48.52 21.08
CA PRO A 27 -13.59 47.50 21.09
C PRO A 27 -14.15 46.06 21.10
N LEU A 28 -13.27 45.08 20.88
CA LEU A 28 -13.49 43.68 21.22
C LEU A 28 -14.05 43.54 22.64
N GLN A 29 -15.34 43.29 22.78
CA GLN A 29 -15.92 42.80 24.02
C GLN A 29 -15.73 41.27 24.05
N ALA A 30 -14.84 40.84 24.92
CA ALA A 30 -14.70 39.45 25.35
C ALA A 30 -16.09 38.89 25.70
N GLN A 31 -16.50 37.82 25.02
CA GLN A 31 -17.68 37.08 25.44
C GLN A 31 -17.43 36.43 26.80
N PRO A 32 -18.43 36.36 27.69
CA PRO A 32 -18.24 35.87 29.04
C PRO A 32 -17.90 34.38 29.02
N LYS A 33 -16.77 34.04 29.63
CA LYS A 33 -16.39 32.68 30.00
C LYS A 33 -17.40 32.10 30.99
N THR A 34 -18.47 31.48 30.51
CA THR A 34 -19.22 30.50 31.29
C THR A 34 -19.65 29.35 30.37
N GLN A 35 -18.72 28.42 30.13
CA GLN A 35 -19.11 27.08 29.73
C GLN A 35 -19.89 26.47 30.91
N PRO A 36 -21.13 25.96 30.71
CA PRO A 36 -21.76 25.16 31.73
C PRO A 36 -20.87 23.94 31.97
N LYS A 37 -20.53 23.65 33.24
CA LYS A 37 -19.84 22.41 33.61
C LYS A 37 -20.71 21.23 33.14
N GLN A 38 -20.37 20.67 31.97
CA GLN A 38 -20.92 19.42 31.52
C GLN A 38 -20.52 18.36 32.55
N LYS A 39 -21.51 17.85 33.28
CA LYS A 39 -21.32 16.65 34.12
C LYS A 39 -20.73 15.57 33.22
N ALA A 40 -19.61 14.99 33.64
CA ALA A 40 -19.03 13.84 32.96
C ALA A 40 -20.11 12.75 32.85
N LYS A 41 -20.56 12.48 31.63
CA LYS A 41 -21.48 11.38 31.36
C LYS A 41 -20.75 10.04 31.59
N PRO A 42 -21.45 8.99 32.00
CA PRO A 42 -20.82 7.70 32.28
C PRO A 42 -20.15 7.13 31.02
N LYS A 43 -18.97 6.52 31.18
CA LYS A 43 -18.36 5.66 30.16
C LYS A 43 -19.35 4.52 29.86
N GLY A 44 -20.06 4.59 28.74
CA GLY A 44 -21.07 3.58 28.38
C GLY A 44 -21.93 3.90 27.16
N GLU A 45 -22.34 5.16 26.93
CA GLU A 45 -23.31 5.47 25.85
C GLU A 45 -22.79 5.14 24.43
N ALA A 46 -21.52 5.41 24.11
CA ALA A 46 -21.03 5.31 22.73
C ALA A 46 -20.87 3.86 22.20
N GLU A 47 -20.39 2.92 23.01
CA GLU A 47 -20.28 1.51 22.60
C GLU A 47 -21.67 0.85 22.49
N GLU A 48 -22.64 1.31 23.28
CA GLU A 48 -24.03 0.85 23.17
C GLU A 48 -24.68 1.23 21.84
N LEU A 49 -24.28 2.36 21.24
CA LEU A 49 -24.79 2.78 19.92
C LEU A 49 -24.44 1.80 18.80
N LEU A 50 -23.38 1.01 18.97
CA LEU A 50 -22.94 0.04 17.97
C LEU A 50 -23.48 -1.37 18.21
N LYS A 51 -24.19 -1.61 19.31
CA LYS A 51 -24.89 -2.88 19.55
C LYS A 51 -25.91 -3.07 18.43
N THR A 52 -25.71 -4.10 17.62
CA THR A 52 -26.67 -4.46 16.58
C THR A 52 -27.99 -4.86 17.24
N PRO A 53 -29.14 -4.26 16.85
CA PRO A 53 -30.42 -4.69 17.37
C PRO A 53 -30.70 -6.16 16.98
N PRO A 54 -31.53 -6.89 17.75
CA PRO A 54 -31.96 -8.23 17.37
C PRO A 54 -32.52 -8.23 15.95
N ARG A 55 -32.18 -9.26 15.19
CA ARG A 55 -32.63 -9.37 13.80
C ARG A 55 -34.16 -9.38 13.73
N PRO A 56 -34.77 -8.61 12.82
CA PRO A 56 -36.19 -8.76 12.53
C PRO A 56 -36.45 -10.20 12.10
N LYS A 57 -37.47 -10.84 12.69
CA LYS A 57 -37.83 -12.21 12.32
C LYS A 57 -38.25 -12.24 10.84
N LYS A 58 -37.49 -12.93 9.98
CA LYS A 58 -37.80 -13.11 8.57
C LYS A 58 -38.19 -14.55 8.26
N ALA A 59 -38.77 -14.75 7.08
CA ALA A 59 -39.02 -16.08 6.55
C ALA A 59 -37.70 -16.83 6.28
N GLU A 60 -37.81 -18.15 6.13
CA GLU A 60 -36.72 -18.97 5.64
C GLU A 60 -36.37 -18.56 4.19
N LEU A 61 -35.08 -18.58 3.85
CA LEU A 61 -34.65 -18.24 2.50
C LEU A 61 -34.95 -19.40 1.55
N PRO A 62 -35.36 -19.13 0.30
CA PRO A 62 -35.38 -20.14 -0.73
C PRO A 62 -33.99 -20.77 -0.90
N PRO A 63 -33.90 -22.07 -1.28
CA PRO A 63 -32.63 -22.75 -1.48
C PRO A 63 -31.68 -21.99 -2.42
N SER A 64 -30.37 -22.20 -2.27
CA SER A 64 -29.37 -21.69 -3.22
C SER A 64 -29.42 -22.52 -4.50
N LYS A 65 -30.38 -22.21 -5.38
CA LYS A 65 -30.56 -22.84 -6.69
C LYS A 65 -30.89 -21.78 -7.73
N LEU A 66 -30.55 -22.07 -8.98
CA LEU A 66 -30.93 -21.25 -10.13
C LEU A 66 -32.28 -21.75 -10.70
N PRO A 67 -33.17 -20.84 -11.14
CA PRO A 67 -33.07 -19.39 -10.98
C PRO A 67 -33.18 -18.99 -9.50
N LEU A 68 -32.37 -18.01 -9.08
CA LEU A 68 -32.28 -17.58 -7.70
C LEU A 68 -33.54 -16.83 -7.28
N MET A 69 -34.26 -17.37 -6.31
CA MET A 69 -35.47 -16.73 -5.78
C MET A 69 -35.11 -15.77 -4.65
N VAL A 70 -35.40 -14.48 -4.81
CA VAL A 70 -35.17 -13.45 -3.78
C VAL A 70 -36.45 -13.10 -3.01
N THR A 71 -36.28 -12.76 -1.73
CA THR A 71 -37.36 -12.39 -0.81
C THR A 71 -37.39 -10.87 -0.56
N LYS A 72 -38.53 -10.36 -0.06
CA LYS A 72 -38.66 -8.93 0.25
C LYS A 72 -37.74 -8.55 1.41
N GLY A 73 -36.96 -7.48 1.27
CA GLY A 73 -36.02 -6.98 2.27
C GLY A 73 -34.78 -7.86 2.46
N GLU A 74 -34.46 -8.71 1.48
CA GLU A 74 -33.29 -9.59 1.55
C GLU A 74 -31.99 -8.78 1.51
N ARG A 75 -31.06 -9.11 2.41
CA ARG A 75 -29.76 -8.45 2.56
C ARG A 75 -28.68 -9.23 1.81
N ILE A 76 -28.13 -8.65 0.75
CA ILE A 76 -27.17 -9.31 -0.14
C ILE A 76 -25.78 -8.69 0.07
N ALA A 77 -24.78 -9.52 0.39
CA ALA A 77 -23.38 -9.11 0.48
C ALA A 77 -22.57 -9.64 -0.71
N PHE A 78 -21.71 -8.80 -1.27
CA PHE A 78 -20.67 -9.22 -2.22
C PHE A 78 -19.32 -9.33 -1.49
N VAL A 79 -18.55 -10.39 -1.77
CA VAL A 79 -17.22 -10.65 -1.19
C VAL A 79 -16.30 -11.21 -2.29
N GLY A 80 -15.01 -10.95 -2.22
CA GLY A 80 -14.04 -11.40 -3.23
C GLY A 80 -12.98 -10.37 -3.58
N GLY A 81 -12.30 -10.59 -4.70
CA GLY A 81 -11.24 -9.72 -5.25
C GLY A 81 -11.76 -8.53 -6.07
N SER A 82 -10.92 -8.00 -6.96
CA SER A 82 -11.24 -6.75 -7.70
C SER A 82 -12.42 -6.85 -8.65
N THR A 83 -12.76 -8.04 -9.17
CA THR A 83 -13.96 -8.20 -10.01
C THR A 83 -15.20 -7.67 -9.29
N ALA A 84 -15.40 -8.07 -8.02
CA ALA A 84 -16.51 -7.59 -7.23
C ALA A 84 -16.28 -6.19 -6.66
N GLU A 85 -15.05 -5.85 -6.26
CA GLU A 85 -14.78 -4.54 -5.68
C GLU A 85 -15.11 -3.39 -6.64
N ARG A 86 -14.84 -3.59 -7.94
CA ARG A 86 -15.14 -2.62 -9.00
C ARG A 86 -16.63 -2.36 -9.22
N PHE A 87 -17.53 -3.20 -8.70
CA PHE A 87 -18.96 -2.89 -8.70
C PHE A 87 -19.26 -1.61 -7.89
N ASN A 88 -18.37 -1.22 -6.96
CA ASN A 88 -18.46 0.05 -6.24
C ASN A 88 -18.19 1.28 -7.13
N LEU A 89 -17.57 1.10 -8.31
CA LEU A 89 -17.25 2.18 -9.24
C LEU A 89 -18.40 2.45 -10.20
N PHE A 90 -18.99 1.39 -10.74
CA PHE A 90 -19.87 1.48 -11.92
C PHE A 90 -21.30 1.03 -11.63
N GLY A 91 -21.53 0.09 -10.70
CA GLY A 91 -22.84 -0.22 -10.13
C GLY A 91 -23.85 -0.95 -11.04
N HIS A 92 -23.44 -1.47 -12.21
CA HIS A 92 -24.40 -2.05 -13.17
C HIS A 92 -25.15 -3.24 -12.60
N PHE A 93 -24.44 -4.15 -11.94
CA PHE A 93 -25.07 -5.38 -11.44
C PHE A 93 -26.13 -5.09 -10.37
N GLU A 94 -25.85 -4.20 -9.41
CA GLU A 94 -26.83 -3.86 -8.38
C GLU A 94 -28.02 -3.08 -8.95
N ALA A 95 -27.79 -2.16 -9.89
CA ALA A 95 -28.87 -1.47 -10.58
C ALA A 95 -29.80 -2.44 -11.35
N LEU A 96 -29.25 -3.50 -11.94
CA LEU A 96 -30.03 -4.59 -12.55
C LEU A 96 -30.87 -5.34 -11.52
N LEU A 97 -30.35 -5.61 -10.32
CA LEU A 97 -31.14 -6.22 -9.24
C LEU A 97 -32.36 -5.38 -8.87
N HIS A 98 -32.19 -4.06 -8.73
CA HIS A 98 -33.28 -3.15 -8.36
C HIS A 98 -34.33 -3.00 -9.46
N THR A 99 -33.91 -2.93 -10.72
CA THR A 99 -34.84 -2.84 -11.87
C THR A 99 -35.59 -4.13 -12.14
N ARG A 100 -34.98 -5.30 -11.86
CA ARG A 100 -35.66 -6.60 -11.96
C ARG A 100 -36.68 -6.80 -10.85
N PHE A 101 -36.35 -6.34 -9.65
CA PHE A 101 -37.11 -6.62 -8.44
C PHE A 101 -37.54 -5.34 -7.70
N PRO A 102 -38.31 -4.45 -8.37
CA PRO A 102 -38.68 -3.15 -7.79
C PRO A 102 -39.45 -3.29 -6.47
N ASP A 103 -40.28 -4.31 -6.34
CA ASP A 103 -41.13 -4.53 -5.15
C ASP A 103 -40.45 -5.31 -4.01
N LYS A 104 -39.22 -5.80 -4.24
CA LYS A 104 -38.51 -6.62 -3.25
C LYS A 104 -37.72 -5.81 -2.23
N GLU A 105 -37.49 -4.52 -2.45
CA GLU A 105 -36.76 -3.67 -1.48
C GLU A 105 -35.43 -4.31 -1.02
N LEU A 106 -34.65 -4.83 -1.96
CA LEU A 106 -33.39 -5.53 -1.68
C LEU A 106 -32.39 -4.56 -1.02
N VAL A 107 -31.62 -5.04 -0.04
CA VAL A 107 -30.55 -4.26 0.59
C VAL A 107 -29.21 -4.87 0.18
N VAL A 108 -28.40 -4.14 -0.58
CA VAL A 108 -27.14 -4.68 -1.12
C VAL A 108 -25.93 -3.95 -0.52
N ARG A 109 -24.87 -4.68 -0.16
CA ARG A 109 -23.58 -4.14 0.31
C ARG A 109 -22.42 -4.91 -0.29
N ASN A 110 -21.33 -4.22 -0.58
CA ASN A 110 -20.15 -4.80 -1.19
C ASN A 110 -18.96 -4.69 -0.23
N PHE A 111 -18.43 -5.83 0.20
CA PHE A 111 -17.30 -5.96 1.10
C PHE A 111 -16.04 -6.48 0.42
N ALA A 112 -16.07 -6.66 -0.91
CA ALA A 112 -14.91 -7.08 -1.68
C ALA A 112 -13.75 -6.10 -1.53
N ARG A 113 -12.53 -6.63 -1.61
CA ARG A 113 -11.28 -5.86 -1.59
C ARG A 113 -10.29 -6.49 -2.56
N PRO A 114 -9.43 -5.69 -3.20
CA PRO A 114 -8.33 -6.23 -3.98
C PRO A 114 -7.44 -7.12 -3.12
N ALA A 115 -6.92 -8.16 -3.75
CA ALA A 115 -6.04 -9.19 -3.22
C ALA A 115 -6.69 -9.97 -2.08
N ASP A 116 -8.01 -10.11 -2.06
CA ASP A 116 -8.68 -11.10 -1.22
C ASP A 116 -8.63 -12.49 -1.87
N GLU A 117 -8.20 -13.46 -1.08
CA GLU A 117 -8.24 -14.89 -1.40
C GLU A 117 -9.16 -15.62 -0.40
N VAL A 118 -9.59 -16.83 -0.75
CA VAL A 118 -10.39 -17.70 0.13
C VAL A 118 -9.67 -18.04 1.44
N ALA A 119 -8.35 -18.02 1.47
CA ALA A 119 -7.54 -18.31 2.67
C ALA A 119 -6.90 -17.07 3.31
N LEU A 120 -6.78 -15.96 2.58
CA LEU A 120 -6.02 -14.78 3.00
C LEU A 120 -6.75 -13.49 2.62
N ARG A 121 -7.25 -12.79 3.64
CA ARG A 121 -7.95 -11.50 3.51
C ARG A 121 -7.26 -10.48 4.39
N GLN A 122 -6.27 -9.78 3.84
CA GLN A 122 -5.47 -8.84 4.62
C GLN A 122 -6.32 -7.65 5.08
N ARG A 123 -6.28 -7.31 6.37
CA ARG A 123 -7.00 -6.19 6.95
C ARG A 123 -6.08 -5.43 7.91
N PRO A 124 -6.35 -4.14 8.18
CA PRO A 124 -5.69 -3.44 9.27
C PRO A 124 -5.84 -4.17 10.61
N ASN A 125 -4.87 -3.98 11.52
CA ASN A 125 -5.03 -4.45 12.89
C ASN A 125 -6.27 -3.81 13.52
N ASP A 126 -6.93 -4.53 14.41
CA ASP A 126 -8.12 -4.07 15.14
C ASP A 126 -9.29 -3.66 14.22
N TYR A 127 -9.31 -4.05 12.94
CA TYR A 127 -10.35 -3.71 11.97
C TYR A 127 -11.79 -3.92 12.49
N THR A 128 -12.03 -4.98 13.26
CA THR A 128 -13.34 -5.31 13.83
C THR A 128 -13.52 -4.88 15.29
N LYS A 129 -12.55 -4.17 15.88
CA LYS A 129 -12.53 -3.85 17.32
C LYS A 129 -13.66 -2.92 17.75
N LEU A 130 -14.00 -1.94 16.92
CA LEU A 130 -15.16 -1.07 17.21
C LEU A 130 -16.48 -1.76 16.86
N GLY A 131 -16.46 -2.59 15.83
CA GLY A 131 -17.57 -3.37 15.34
C GLY A 131 -17.21 -4.00 14.00
N ASP A 132 -17.69 -5.20 13.74
CA ASP A 132 -17.52 -5.85 12.45
C ASP A 132 -18.60 -5.34 11.47
N PRO A 133 -18.24 -4.68 10.36
CA PRO A 133 -19.21 -4.08 9.45
C PRO A 133 -20.03 -5.13 8.68
N MET A 134 -19.48 -6.32 8.43
CA MET A 134 -20.22 -7.41 7.79
C MET A 134 -21.16 -8.08 8.79
N PHE A 135 -20.77 -8.17 10.06
CA PHE A 135 -21.69 -8.59 11.14
C PHE A 135 -22.81 -7.58 11.37
N ALA A 136 -22.51 -6.28 11.40
CA ALA A 136 -23.50 -5.22 11.53
C ALA A 136 -24.42 -5.15 10.31
N PHE A 137 -23.88 -5.37 9.11
CA PHE A 137 -24.69 -5.50 7.92
C PHE A 137 -25.51 -6.77 7.96
N ASN A 138 -25.03 -7.89 8.49
CA ASN A 138 -25.86 -9.06 8.67
C ASN A 138 -26.50 -9.51 7.31
N PRO A 139 -25.73 -10.20 6.46
CA PRO A 139 -26.23 -10.67 5.18
C PRO A 139 -27.17 -11.88 5.32
N ASP A 140 -28.22 -11.88 4.50
CA ASP A 140 -29.09 -13.03 4.25
C ASP A 140 -28.48 -13.93 3.15
N THR A 141 -27.99 -13.31 2.07
CA THR A 141 -27.29 -13.96 0.95
C THR A 141 -25.90 -13.37 0.77
N ILE A 142 -24.90 -14.21 0.54
CA ILE A 142 -23.51 -13.84 0.25
C ILE A 142 -23.14 -14.36 -1.13
N ILE A 143 -22.76 -13.47 -2.04
CA ILE A 143 -22.27 -13.80 -3.39
C ILE A 143 -20.75 -13.66 -3.41
N CYS A 144 -20.07 -14.75 -3.77
CA CYS A 144 -18.63 -14.91 -3.61
C CYS A 144 -17.88 -14.88 -4.96
N PHE A 145 -16.92 -13.98 -5.10
CA PHE A 145 -16.13 -13.71 -6.30
C PHE A 145 -14.63 -13.96 -6.07
N PHE A 146 -14.26 -15.22 -5.86
CA PHE A 146 -12.87 -15.65 -5.64
C PHE A 146 -12.34 -16.46 -6.84
N GLY A 147 -11.03 -16.71 -6.88
CA GLY A 147 -10.38 -17.57 -7.87
C GLY A 147 -9.39 -16.84 -8.76
N PHE A 148 -9.48 -15.50 -8.91
CA PHE A 148 -8.51 -14.73 -9.70
C PHE A 148 -7.13 -14.75 -9.04
N ASN A 149 -7.03 -14.32 -7.79
CA ASN A 149 -5.75 -14.25 -7.06
C ASN A 149 -5.14 -15.63 -6.85
N GLU A 150 -5.98 -16.63 -6.59
CA GLU A 150 -5.54 -18.00 -6.37
C GLU A 150 -5.02 -18.65 -7.67
N SER A 151 -5.48 -18.18 -8.84
CA SER A 151 -5.06 -18.71 -10.15
C SER A 151 -3.56 -18.60 -10.41
N PHE A 152 -2.86 -17.67 -9.75
CA PHE A 152 -1.42 -17.50 -9.86
C PHE A 152 -0.61 -18.66 -9.25
N ALA A 153 -1.21 -19.49 -8.40
CA ALA A 153 -0.62 -20.75 -7.94
C ALA A 153 -0.64 -21.86 -9.00
N GLY A 154 -1.32 -21.63 -10.14
CA GLY A 154 -1.41 -22.58 -11.24
C GLY A 154 -2.16 -23.87 -10.88
N PRO A 155 -1.97 -24.95 -11.63
CA PRO A 155 -2.65 -26.24 -11.42
C PRO A 155 -2.42 -26.83 -10.02
N GLU A 156 -1.24 -26.63 -9.44
CA GLU A 156 -0.85 -27.18 -8.12
C GLU A 156 -1.68 -26.59 -6.97
N GLY A 157 -2.20 -25.36 -7.12
CA GLY A 157 -3.00 -24.68 -6.10
C GLY A 157 -4.48 -25.09 -6.07
N VAL A 158 -5.00 -25.76 -7.10
CA VAL A 158 -6.45 -26.01 -7.28
C VAL A 158 -7.06 -26.81 -6.14
N ALA A 159 -6.38 -27.86 -5.67
CA ALA A 159 -6.87 -28.69 -4.57
C ALA A 159 -6.96 -27.89 -3.25
N LYS A 160 -5.95 -27.06 -2.97
CA LYS A 160 -5.92 -26.18 -1.80
C LYS A 160 -7.03 -25.14 -1.87
N PHE A 161 -7.22 -24.51 -3.04
CA PHE A 161 -8.29 -23.54 -3.27
C PHE A 161 -9.67 -24.09 -2.95
N LYS A 162 -10.03 -25.28 -3.46
CA LYS A 162 -11.32 -25.92 -3.14
C LYS A 162 -11.52 -26.12 -1.64
N SER A 163 -10.51 -26.67 -0.97
CA SER A 163 -10.55 -26.90 0.48
C SER A 163 -10.71 -25.61 1.27
N ASP A 164 -9.99 -24.56 0.90
CA ASP A 164 -10.05 -23.28 1.60
C ASP A 164 -11.33 -22.50 1.29
N TYR A 165 -11.93 -22.67 0.11
CA TYR A 165 -13.24 -22.13 -0.22
C TYR A 165 -14.31 -22.75 0.70
N GLU A 166 -14.32 -24.07 0.88
CA GLU A 166 -15.24 -24.73 1.81
C GLU A 166 -15.09 -24.18 3.24
N LYS A 167 -13.85 -24.04 3.72
CA LYS A 167 -13.56 -23.44 5.05
C LYS A 167 -14.05 -22.00 5.17
N LEU A 168 -13.92 -21.21 4.10
CA LEU A 168 -14.44 -19.84 4.08
C LEU A 168 -15.96 -19.81 4.28
N LEU A 169 -16.70 -20.69 3.60
CA LEU A 169 -18.15 -20.75 3.71
C LEU A 169 -18.59 -21.19 5.11
N ASP A 170 -17.85 -22.11 5.74
CA ASP A 170 -18.06 -22.51 7.14
C ASP A 170 -17.74 -21.36 8.11
N GLU A 171 -16.62 -20.65 7.89
CA GLU A 171 -16.25 -19.44 8.66
C GLU A 171 -17.37 -18.40 8.58
N TYR A 172 -17.87 -18.10 7.38
CA TYR A 172 -18.93 -17.11 7.19
C TYR A 172 -20.27 -17.56 7.75
N THR A 173 -20.59 -18.85 7.65
CA THR A 173 -21.78 -19.42 8.29
C THR A 173 -21.73 -19.24 9.81
N THR A 174 -20.57 -19.50 10.40
CA THR A 174 -20.36 -19.39 11.85
C THR A 174 -20.37 -17.95 12.33
N LYS A 175 -19.72 -17.07 11.57
CA LYS A 175 -19.53 -15.67 11.95
C LYS A 175 -20.75 -14.80 11.67
N TYR A 176 -21.54 -15.14 10.65
CA TYR A 176 -22.70 -14.37 10.20
C TYR A 176 -23.98 -15.24 10.06
N PRO A 177 -24.39 -15.97 11.11
CA PRO A 177 -25.53 -16.90 11.05
C PRO A 177 -26.87 -16.17 10.94
N ARG A 178 -27.92 -16.73 10.32
CA ARG A 178 -29.29 -16.22 10.40
C ARG A 178 -30.00 -16.62 11.68
N ASP A 179 -29.62 -16.00 12.79
CA ASP A 179 -30.21 -16.23 14.12
C ASP A 179 -31.70 -15.84 14.20
N ASP A 180 -32.20 -14.94 13.35
CA ASP A 180 -33.65 -14.66 13.22
C ASP A 180 -34.47 -15.87 12.78
N ALA A 181 -33.89 -16.69 11.91
CA ALA A 181 -34.56 -17.83 11.28
C ALA A 181 -34.00 -19.17 11.76
N GLY A 182 -32.94 -19.18 12.59
CA GLY A 182 -32.22 -20.38 12.98
C GLY A 182 -31.52 -21.08 11.80
N SER A 183 -31.18 -20.36 10.74
CA SER A 183 -30.59 -20.90 9.50
C SER A 183 -29.20 -20.34 9.21
N LYS A 184 -28.48 -20.93 8.25
CA LYS A 184 -27.25 -20.34 7.71
C LYS A 184 -27.57 -19.24 6.68
N PRO A 185 -26.64 -18.30 6.40
CA PRO A 185 -26.75 -17.45 5.22
C PRO A 185 -26.74 -18.30 3.94
N ARG A 186 -27.38 -17.79 2.90
CA ARG A 186 -27.40 -18.40 1.57
C ARG A 186 -26.14 -17.99 0.80
N PHE A 187 -25.44 -18.94 0.18
CA PHE A 187 -24.25 -18.64 -0.62
C PHE A 187 -24.50 -18.84 -2.12
N VAL A 188 -23.96 -17.95 -2.94
CA VAL A 188 -23.86 -18.11 -4.39
C VAL A 188 -22.39 -18.00 -4.77
N LEU A 189 -21.86 -18.97 -5.50
CA LEU A 189 -20.45 -18.96 -5.93
C LEU A 189 -20.36 -18.52 -7.38
N VAL A 190 -19.47 -17.57 -7.66
CA VAL A 190 -19.23 -17.05 -9.01
C VAL A 190 -17.81 -17.41 -9.41
N SER A 191 -17.62 -17.96 -10.62
CA SER A 191 -16.27 -18.18 -11.16
C SER A 191 -15.54 -16.84 -11.39
N PRO A 192 -14.20 -16.82 -11.40
CA PRO A 192 -13.48 -15.62 -11.85
C PRO A 192 -13.83 -15.31 -13.31
N MET A 193 -13.81 -14.02 -13.69
CA MET A 193 -13.90 -13.65 -15.10
C MET A 193 -12.62 -14.04 -15.87
N ALA A 194 -12.72 -14.10 -17.19
CA ALA A 194 -11.57 -14.31 -18.06
C ALA A 194 -10.61 -13.10 -18.05
N PHE A 195 -9.36 -13.35 -18.42
CA PHE A 195 -8.37 -12.31 -18.70
C PHE A 195 -8.52 -11.83 -20.15
N GLU A 196 -8.61 -10.52 -20.37
CA GLU A 196 -8.71 -9.94 -21.71
C GLU A 196 -7.33 -9.84 -22.37
N PRO A 197 -7.12 -10.41 -23.58
CA PRO A 197 -5.89 -10.23 -24.33
C PRO A 197 -5.72 -8.76 -24.76
N THR A 198 -4.79 -8.07 -24.10
CA THR A 198 -4.64 -6.62 -24.25
C THR A 198 -3.92 -6.22 -25.55
N GLY A 199 -3.07 -7.11 -26.09
CA GLY A 199 -2.14 -6.80 -27.18
C GLY A 199 -0.99 -5.86 -26.77
N ASP A 200 -0.88 -5.53 -25.48
CA ASP A 200 0.23 -4.73 -24.95
C ASP A 200 1.41 -5.65 -24.60
N PRO A 201 2.59 -5.47 -25.22
CA PRO A 201 3.75 -6.34 -25.01
C PRO A 201 4.34 -6.26 -23.58
N PHE A 202 3.89 -5.29 -22.77
CA PHE A 202 4.32 -5.12 -21.38
C PHE A 202 3.35 -5.72 -20.37
N LEU A 203 2.22 -6.27 -20.82
CA LEU A 203 1.24 -6.98 -20.01
C LEU A 203 1.22 -8.48 -20.38
N PRO A 204 0.60 -9.34 -19.55
CA PRO A 204 0.40 -10.73 -19.92
C PRO A 204 -0.47 -10.87 -21.18
N GLU A 205 -0.12 -11.84 -22.04
CA GLU A 205 -0.84 -12.15 -23.28
C GLU A 205 -2.24 -12.76 -23.05
N GLY A 206 -2.55 -13.17 -21.82
CA GLY A 206 -3.83 -13.75 -21.44
C GLY A 206 -3.97 -15.25 -21.73
N THR A 207 -3.00 -15.89 -22.40
CA THR A 207 -3.09 -17.33 -22.73
C THR A 207 -2.87 -18.20 -21.49
N LYS A 208 -1.76 -18.00 -20.77
CA LYS A 208 -1.46 -18.73 -19.54
C LYS A 208 -2.45 -18.37 -18.44
N GLU A 209 -2.80 -17.10 -18.36
CA GLU A 209 -3.71 -16.54 -17.36
C GLU A 209 -5.10 -17.16 -17.52
N ASN A 210 -5.66 -17.20 -18.73
CA ASN A 210 -6.95 -17.87 -18.97
C ASN A 210 -6.90 -19.38 -18.75
N ALA A 211 -5.81 -20.05 -19.13
CA ALA A 211 -5.64 -21.48 -18.84
C ALA A 211 -5.73 -21.77 -17.33
N ASN A 212 -5.09 -20.93 -16.50
CA ASN A 212 -5.19 -21.04 -15.05
C ASN A 212 -6.58 -20.63 -14.54
N LEU A 213 -7.13 -19.49 -14.95
CA LEU A 213 -8.45 -19.01 -14.51
C LEU A 213 -9.54 -20.02 -14.78
N LYS A 214 -9.48 -20.73 -15.91
CA LYS A 214 -10.39 -21.85 -16.22
C LYS A 214 -10.35 -22.93 -15.15
N LEU A 215 -9.18 -23.33 -14.67
CA LEU A 215 -9.05 -24.36 -13.62
C LEU A 215 -9.73 -23.93 -12.32
N TYR A 216 -9.63 -22.64 -11.97
CA TYR A 216 -10.23 -22.10 -10.75
C TYR A 216 -11.74 -21.84 -10.92
N ALA A 217 -12.20 -21.54 -12.14
CA ALA A 217 -13.61 -21.53 -12.50
C ALA A 217 -14.25 -22.92 -12.35
N ASP A 218 -13.62 -23.95 -12.91
CA ASP A 218 -14.05 -25.34 -12.80
C ASP A 218 -14.03 -25.80 -11.32
N ALA A 219 -12.99 -25.44 -10.57
CA ALA A 219 -12.89 -25.74 -9.15
C ALA A 219 -14.01 -25.07 -8.31
N THR A 220 -14.37 -23.83 -8.62
CA THR A 220 -15.49 -23.13 -7.97
C THR A 220 -16.81 -23.82 -8.26
N LYS A 221 -17.00 -24.29 -9.50
CA LYS A 221 -18.16 -25.10 -9.91
C LYS A 221 -18.25 -26.40 -9.12
N GLU A 222 -17.13 -27.10 -8.94
CA GLU A 222 -17.06 -28.34 -8.17
C GLU A 222 -17.42 -28.12 -6.69
N VAL A 223 -16.91 -27.05 -6.06
CA VAL A 223 -17.27 -26.69 -4.67
C VAL A 223 -18.76 -26.40 -4.55
N ALA A 224 -19.31 -25.61 -5.47
CA ALA A 224 -20.73 -25.29 -5.48
C ALA A 224 -21.60 -26.55 -5.65
N ALA A 225 -21.25 -27.43 -6.58
CA ALA A 225 -21.97 -28.69 -6.79
C ALA A 225 -21.91 -29.60 -5.56
N LYS A 226 -20.73 -29.74 -4.94
CA LYS A 226 -20.54 -30.53 -3.72
C LYS A 226 -21.40 -30.02 -2.56
N LEU A 227 -21.51 -28.70 -2.41
CA LEU A 227 -22.28 -28.07 -1.34
C LEU A 227 -23.75 -27.79 -1.71
N ASN A 228 -24.18 -28.20 -2.91
CA ASN A 228 -25.50 -27.95 -3.46
C ASN A 228 -25.88 -26.45 -3.39
N LEU A 229 -24.97 -25.61 -3.88
CA LEU A 229 -25.10 -24.16 -3.97
C LEU A 229 -25.28 -23.72 -5.43
N ALA A 230 -25.94 -22.59 -5.64
CA ALA A 230 -25.98 -21.94 -6.94
C ALA A 230 -24.57 -21.54 -7.38
N PHE A 231 -24.25 -21.86 -8.63
CA PHE A 231 -23.00 -21.54 -9.29
C PHE A 231 -23.25 -20.69 -10.52
N ILE A 232 -22.51 -19.60 -10.66
CA ILE A 232 -22.54 -18.73 -11.83
C ILE A 232 -21.21 -18.83 -12.56
N ASP A 233 -21.26 -19.22 -13.84
CA ASP A 233 -20.10 -19.18 -14.71
C ASP A 233 -19.94 -17.80 -15.35
N LEU A 234 -19.05 -16.99 -14.79
CA LEU A 234 -18.64 -15.72 -15.38
C LEU A 234 -17.47 -15.87 -16.35
N TYR A 235 -16.63 -16.89 -16.19
CA TYR A 235 -15.45 -17.15 -17.02
C TYR A 235 -15.80 -17.37 -18.49
N ALA A 236 -16.66 -18.34 -18.81
CA ALA A 236 -16.96 -18.68 -20.20
C ALA A 236 -17.57 -17.51 -21.03
N PRO A 237 -18.59 -16.77 -20.53
CA PRO A 237 -19.16 -15.66 -21.30
C PRO A 237 -18.19 -14.48 -21.43
N THR A 238 -17.41 -14.17 -20.39
CA THR A 238 -16.39 -13.11 -20.48
C THR A 238 -15.25 -13.50 -21.41
N LEU A 239 -14.78 -14.76 -21.40
CA LEU A 239 -13.78 -15.24 -22.36
C LEU A 239 -14.25 -15.02 -23.79
N LYS A 240 -15.49 -15.40 -24.10
CA LYS A 240 -16.08 -15.21 -25.42
C LYS A 240 -16.13 -13.73 -25.82
N ALA A 241 -16.51 -12.84 -24.90
CA ALA A 241 -16.57 -11.40 -25.17
C ALA A 241 -15.17 -10.80 -25.35
N PHE A 242 -14.24 -11.11 -24.44
CA PHE A 242 -12.91 -10.52 -24.34
C PHE A 242 -11.98 -10.98 -25.47
N THR A 243 -12.26 -12.13 -26.08
CA THR A 243 -11.48 -12.67 -27.21
C THR A 243 -12.13 -12.39 -28.56
N ALA A 244 -13.29 -11.72 -28.60
CA ALA A 244 -14.00 -11.43 -29.84
C ALA A 244 -13.24 -10.44 -30.73
N ALA A 245 -12.48 -9.52 -30.12
CA ALA A 245 -11.56 -8.61 -30.78
C ALA A 245 -10.36 -8.37 -29.85
N PRO A 246 -9.14 -8.20 -30.39
CA PRO A 246 -7.98 -7.86 -29.57
C PRO A 246 -8.08 -6.42 -29.05
N GLY A 247 -7.57 -6.18 -27.84
CA GLY A 247 -7.48 -4.85 -27.22
C GLY A 247 -8.04 -4.81 -25.81
N MET A 248 -7.97 -3.64 -25.17
CA MET A 248 -8.49 -3.40 -23.82
C MET A 248 -9.90 -2.80 -23.89
N GLN A 249 -10.86 -3.52 -24.47
CA GLN A 249 -12.23 -3.03 -24.63
C GLN A 249 -13.02 -3.07 -23.32
N PHE A 250 -12.82 -4.10 -22.51
CA PHE A 250 -13.61 -4.38 -21.31
C PHE A 250 -12.83 -4.26 -20.01
N THR A 251 -11.51 -4.27 -20.10
CA THR A 251 -10.60 -4.10 -18.97
C THR A 251 -9.65 -2.94 -19.24
N ILE A 252 -8.91 -2.51 -18.23
CA ILE A 252 -7.86 -1.49 -18.38
C ILE A 252 -6.44 -2.08 -18.48
N ASN A 253 -6.30 -3.38 -18.23
CA ASN A 253 -5.00 -4.07 -18.12
C ASN A 253 -5.11 -5.60 -18.22
N GLY A 254 -6.22 -6.12 -18.76
CA GLY A 254 -6.50 -7.55 -18.89
C GLY A 254 -7.28 -8.16 -17.72
N CYS A 255 -7.19 -7.63 -16.50
CA CYS A 255 -7.85 -8.21 -15.32
C CYS A 255 -8.74 -7.25 -14.52
N HIS A 256 -8.67 -5.95 -14.76
CA HIS A 256 -9.48 -4.95 -14.07
C HIS A 256 -10.54 -4.39 -14.99
N ALA A 257 -11.82 -4.72 -14.74
CA ALA A 257 -12.93 -4.27 -15.56
C ALA A 257 -13.02 -2.73 -15.62
N ASN A 258 -13.21 -2.19 -16.82
CA ASN A 258 -13.65 -0.82 -17.03
C ASN A 258 -15.19 -0.75 -16.98
N GLU A 259 -15.79 0.41 -17.27
CA GLU A 259 -17.25 0.56 -17.21
C GLU A 259 -17.99 -0.37 -18.19
N ALA A 260 -17.45 -0.58 -19.40
CA ALA A 260 -18.03 -1.50 -20.39
C ALA A 260 -17.92 -2.96 -19.94
N GLY A 261 -16.79 -3.35 -19.34
CA GLY A 261 -16.61 -4.66 -18.72
C GLY A 261 -17.58 -4.89 -17.57
N ASP A 262 -17.74 -3.92 -16.67
CA ASP A 262 -18.70 -3.98 -15.56
C ASP A 262 -20.14 -4.14 -16.06
N ALA A 263 -20.52 -3.44 -17.14
CA ALA A 263 -21.84 -3.56 -17.75
C ALA A 263 -22.11 -4.98 -18.28
N ILE A 264 -21.15 -5.57 -19.02
CA ILE A 264 -21.30 -6.96 -19.53
C ILE A 264 -21.29 -7.95 -18.36
N ILE A 265 -20.37 -7.82 -17.40
CA ILE A 265 -20.33 -8.68 -16.21
C ILE A 265 -21.65 -8.62 -15.47
N GLY A 266 -22.20 -7.42 -15.24
CA GLY A 266 -23.50 -7.23 -14.60
C GLY A 266 -24.65 -7.89 -15.36
N GLN A 267 -24.69 -7.77 -16.69
CA GLN A 267 -25.68 -8.49 -17.53
C GLN A 267 -25.54 -10.01 -17.42
N GLN A 268 -24.31 -10.54 -17.48
CA GLN A 268 -24.09 -11.99 -17.40
C GLN A 268 -24.48 -12.53 -16.04
N LEU A 269 -24.14 -11.82 -14.96
CA LEU A 269 -24.55 -12.18 -13.60
C LEU A 269 -26.07 -12.20 -13.46
N ASP A 270 -26.75 -11.15 -13.94
CA ASP A 270 -28.21 -11.03 -13.90
C ASP A 270 -28.92 -12.15 -14.69
N ILE A 271 -28.49 -12.43 -15.92
CA ILE A 271 -29.06 -13.51 -16.75
C ILE A 271 -28.83 -14.88 -16.10
N ALA A 272 -27.61 -15.14 -15.63
CA ALA A 272 -27.25 -16.43 -15.06
C ALA A 272 -27.93 -16.66 -13.69
N LEU A 273 -28.16 -15.60 -12.91
CA LEU A 273 -28.85 -15.71 -11.63
C LEU A 273 -30.35 -15.95 -11.78
N PHE A 274 -31.03 -15.31 -12.74
CA PHE A 274 -32.49 -15.22 -12.75
C PHE A 274 -33.17 -15.83 -13.99
N GLU A 275 -32.40 -16.48 -14.86
CA GLU A 275 -32.88 -17.16 -16.08
C GLU A 275 -33.76 -16.29 -16.99
N GLY A 276 -33.12 -15.32 -17.64
CA GLY A 276 -33.75 -14.51 -18.68
C GLY A 276 -33.28 -13.05 -18.65
N ALA A 277 -33.60 -12.31 -19.71
CA ALA A 277 -33.24 -10.89 -19.79
C ALA A 277 -33.96 -10.05 -18.72
N ASN A 278 -33.28 -9.03 -18.21
CA ASN A 278 -33.88 -8.07 -17.29
C ASN A 278 -34.95 -7.25 -18.03
N PRO A 279 -36.14 -7.03 -17.44
CA PRO A 279 -37.10 -6.09 -18.02
C PRO A 279 -36.57 -4.64 -18.03
N GLY A 280 -35.69 -4.30 -17.09
CA GLY A 280 -34.93 -3.06 -17.08
C GLY A 280 -33.90 -3.01 -18.20
N LYS A 281 -33.90 -1.91 -18.97
CA LYS A 281 -32.97 -1.71 -20.08
C LYS A 281 -31.80 -0.84 -19.63
N LEU A 282 -30.59 -1.36 -19.79
CA LEU A 282 -29.34 -0.60 -19.60
C LEU A 282 -29.32 0.66 -20.47
N ALA A 283 -28.58 1.68 -20.02
CA ALA A 283 -28.43 2.96 -20.70
C ALA A 283 -29.74 3.77 -20.92
N THR A 284 -30.86 3.36 -20.32
CA THR A 284 -32.07 4.20 -20.23
C THR A 284 -31.90 5.26 -19.14
N SER A 285 -32.56 6.42 -19.28
CA SER A 285 -32.48 7.49 -18.27
C SER A 285 -32.89 7.00 -16.88
N GLU A 286 -33.88 6.12 -16.82
CA GLU A 286 -34.38 5.51 -15.59
C GLU A 286 -33.33 4.61 -14.94
N PHE A 287 -32.69 3.73 -15.73
CA PHE A 287 -31.63 2.85 -15.24
C PHE A 287 -30.41 3.66 -14.76
N GLU A 288 -29.98 4.67 -15.51
CA GLU A 288 -28.83 5.49 -15.14
C GLU A 288 -29.07 6.30 -13.86
N LYS A 289 -30.30 6.76 -13.60
CA LYS A 289 -30.66 7.40 -12.32
C LYS A 289 -30.54 6.44 -11.14
N ILE A 290 -31.02 5.20 -11.31
CA ILE A 290 -30.88 4.15 -10.29
C ILE A 290 -29.40 3.83 -10.07
N ARG A 291 -28.64 3.62 -11.14
CA ARG A 291 -27.20 3.32 -11.07
C ARG A 291 -26.39 4.43 -10.40
N ALA A 292 -26.70 5.70 -10.68
CA ALA A 292 -26.07 6.83 -9.99
C ALA A 292 -26.33 6.81 -8.48
N ALA A 293 -27.54 6.46 -8.04
CA ALA A 293 -27.85 6.33 -6.61
C ALA A 293 -27.21 5.09 -5.97
N VAL A 294 -27.10 3.99 -6.71
CA VAL A 294 -26.31 2.80 -6.31
C VAL A 294 -24.86 3.20 -6.04
N ASN A 295 -24.22 3.90 -6.98
CA ASN A 295 -22.84 4.38 -6.82
C ASN A 295 -22.74 5.39 -5.67
N ASP A 296 -23.79 6.18 -5.40
CA ASP A 296 -23.83 7.04 -4.22
C ASP A 296 -23.80 6.26 -2.91
N LYS A 297 -24.65 5.24 -2.82
CA LYS A 297 -24.71 4.33 -1.69
C LYS A 297 -23.41 3.56 -1.49
N SER A 298 -22.81 3.04 -2.56
CA SER A 298 -21.54 2.28 -2.49
C SER A 298 -20.41 3.12 -1.90
N TRP A 299 -20.31 4.40 -2.29
CA TRP A 299 -19.32 5.31 -1.72
C TRP A 299 -19.53 5.56 -0.22
N ILE A 300 -20.79 5.77 0.22
CA ILE A 300 -21.11 5.91 1.66
C ILE A 300 -20.79 4.63 2.43
N HIS A 301 -21.14 3.47 1.87
CA HIS A 301 -20.84 2.18 2.49
C HIS A 301 -19.33 1.94 2.62
N GLN A 302 -18.52 2.35 1.64
CA GLN A 302 -17.06 2.23 1.72
C GLN A 302 -16.50 2.95 2.96
N GLN A 303 -17.14 4.03 3.43
CA GLN A 303 -16.73 4.72 4.66
C GLN A 303 -17.07 3.94 5.96
N ASP A 304 -17.84 2.86 5.91
CA ASP A 304 -18.12 1.97 7.05
C ASP A 304 -17.07 0.85 7.19
N TYR A 305 -16.38 0.47 6.11
CA TYR A 305 -15.47 -0.67 6.17
C TYR A 305 -14.07 -0.39 5.62
N ARG A 306 -13.86 0.75 4.96
CA ARG A 306 -12.56 1.15 4.38
C ARG A 306 -12.40 2.67 4.41
N MET A 307 -12.73 3.25 5.56
CA MET A 307 -12.61 4.68 5.81
C MET A 307 -11.16 5.16 5.72
N VAL A 308 -10.98 6.29 5.05
CA VAL A 308 -9.72 7.04 5.06
C VAL A 308 -9.41 7.51 6.48
N ASN A 309 -8.18 7.26 6.92
CA ASN A 309 -7.70 7.44 8.29
C ASN A 309 -8.33 6.47 9.33
N GLY A 310 -8.73 5.28 8.88
CA GLY A 310 -9.45 4.28 9.68
C GLY A 310 -8.71 3.72 10.91
N TRP A 311 -7.38 3.82 10.98
CA TRP A 311 -6.58 3.40 12.13
C TRP A 311 -6.88 4.22 13.40
N TYR A 312 -7.29 5.49 13.27
CA TYR A 312 -7.78 6.29 14.40
C TYR A 312 -9.21 5.92 14.81
N VAL A 313 -9.93 5.25 13.93
CA VAL A 313 -11.34 4.90 14.11
C VAL A 313 -11.47 3.51 14.73
N TYR A 314 -11.00 2.46 14.04
CA TYR A 314 -11.04 1.08 14.51
C TYR A 314 -9.71 0.62 15.13
N GLY A 315 -8.59 1.25 14.80
CA GLY A 315 -7.24 0.81 15.19
C GLY A 315 -6.76 1.21 16.60
N GLY A 316 -5.45 1.02 16.82
CA GLY A 316 -4.79 1.19 18.13
C GLY A 316 -4.39 2.63 18.52
N ARG A 317 -4.55 3.63 17.63
CA ARG A 317 -4.20 5.04 17.89
C ARG A 317 -5.43 5.91 18.16
N ARG A 318 -6.40 5.41 18.92
CA ARG A 318 -7.52 6.25 19.35
C ARG A 318 -7.03 7.39 20.24
N THR A 319 -7.65 8.56 20.07
CA THR A 319 -7.42 9.69 20.95
C THR A 319 -8.13 9.48 22.29
N TYR A 320 -8.07 10.50 23.15
CA TYR A 320 -8.88 10.55 24.38
C TYR A 320 -10.40 10.55 24.10
N ASP A 321 -10.81 10.80 22.86
CA ASP A 321 -12.20 10.89 22.43
C ASP A 321 -12.76 9.52 22.06
N THR A 322 -13.74 9.05 22.84
CA THR A 322 -14.41 7.76 22.64
C THR A 322 -15.84 7.89 22.12
N GLU A 323 -16.34 9.11 21.88
CA GLU A 323 -17.75 9.37 21.53
C GLU A 323 -17.93 9.62 20.04
N THR A 324 -16.95 10.28 19.39
CA THR A 324 -17.06 10.72 17.99
C THR A 324 -17.30 9.56 17.03
N PHE A 325 -16.38 8.59 16.97
CA PHE A 325 -16.41 7.56 15.92
C PHE A 325 -17.58 6.58 16.03
N PRO A 326 -17.99 6.11 17.22
CA PRO A 326 -19.19 5.27 17.33
C PRO A 326 -20.45 5.94 16.77
N ARG A 327 -20.63 7.24 17.02
CA ARG A 327 -21.76 8.03 16.48
C ARG A 327 -21.67 8.20 14.97
N GLU A 328 -20.48 8.45 14.45
CA GLU A 328 -20.22 8.53 13.01
C GLU A 328 -20.57 7.22 12.29
N PHE A 329 -20.22 6.07 12.86
CA PHE A 329 -20.60 4.76 12.31
C PHE A 329 -22.11 4.54 12.23
N VAL A 330 -22.84 4.86 13.30
CA VAL A 330 -24.31 4.79 13.28
C VAL A 330 -24.87 5.70 12.19
N LYS A 331 -24.35 6.93 12.10
CA LYS A 331 -24.75 7.88 11.06
C LYS A 331 -24.51 7.33 9.66
N LEU A 332 -23.31 6.82 9.37
CA LEU A 332 -22.95 6.26 8.07
C LEU A 332 -23.86 5.10 7.65
N ARG A 333 -24.16 4.18 8.56
CA ARG A 333 -25.06 3.05 8.30
C ARG A 333 -26.48 3.51 8.02
N ASN A 334 -26.96 4.52 8.75
CA ASN A 334 -28.27 5.13 8.51
C ASN A 334 -28.32 5.90 7.20
N MET A 335 -27.26 6.62 6.82
CA MET A 335 -27.13 7.29 5.52
C MET A 335 -27.20 6.27 4.37
N ALA A 336 -26.54 5.12 4.51
CA ALA A 336 -26.65 4.04 3.53
C ALA A 336 -28.09 3.49 3.44
N ALA A 337 -28.78 3.34 4.58
CA ALA A 337 -30.19 2.92 4.62
C ALA A 337 -31.17 3.96 4.05
N VAL A 338 -30.87 5.25 4.11
CA VAL A 338 -31.64 6.30 3.41
C VAL A 338 -31.52 6.10 1.89
N ARG A 339 -30.32 5.80 1.39
CA ARG A 339 -30.08 5.56 -0.03
C ARG A 339 -30.71 4.26 -0.53
N ASP A 340 -30.74 3.21 0.29
CA ASP A 340 -31.51 2.00 -0.05
C ASP A 340 -32.99 2.35 -0.34
N ARG A 341 -33.65 3.09 0.56
CA ARG A 341 -35.04 3.55 0.39
C ARG A 341 -35.22 4.43 -0.84
N PHE A 342 -34.29 5.35 -1.07
CA PHE A 342 -34.28 6.21 -2.25
C PHE A 342 -34.24 5.40 -3.55
N ILE A 343 -33.38 4.37 -3.61
CA ILE A 343 -33.28 3.45 -4.75
C ILE A 343 -34.57 2.65 -4.93
N TRP A 344 -35.17 2.14 -3.85
CA TRP A 344 -36.43 1.39 -3.92
C TRP A 344 -37.57 2.23 -4.47
N ASP A 345 -37.72 3.45 -3.97
CA ASP A 345 -38.79 4.34 -4.42
C ASP A 345 -38.63 4.70 -5.90
N MET A 346 -37.40 4.94 -6.38
CA MET A 346 -37.13 5.13 -7.80
C MET A 346 -37.45 3.88 -8.64
N ALA A 347 -37.01 2.70 -8.19
CA ALA A 347 -37.27 1.45 -8.90
C ALA A 347 -38.76 1.14 -9.01
N GLN A 348 -39.56 1.53 -8.01
CA GLN A 348 -41.02 1.41 -8.00
C GLN A 348 -41.75 2.52 -8.77
N GLY A 349 -41.02 3.43 -9.43
CA GLY A 349 -41.58 4.55 -10.18
C GLY A 349 -42.23 5.63 -9.32
N LYS A 350 -41.92 5.70 -8.02
CA LYS A 350 -42.40 6.76 -7.14
C LYS A 350 -41.61 8.03 -7.37
N GLN A 351 -42.23 9.16 -7.07
CA GLN A 351 -41.55 10.45 -7.07
C GLN A 351 -40.60 10.55 -5.88
N VAL A 352 -39.33 10.82 -6.15
CA VAL A 352 -38.30 11.03 -5.14
C VAL A 352 -37.78 12.46 -5.16
N ALA A 353 -37.18 12.89 -4.04
CA ALA A 353 -36.48 14.18 -3.97
C ALA A 353 -35.24 14.21 -4.89
N ALA A 354 -34.70 15.40 -5.15
CA ALA A 354 -33.49 15.54 -5.99
C ALA A 354 -32.24 14.90 -5.36
N LYS A 355 -32.20 14.79 -4.03
CA LYS A 355 -31.11 14.18 -3.26
C LYS A 355 -31.67 13.42 -2.04
N PRO A 356 -30.98 12.37 -1.56
CA PRO A 356 -31.33 11.71 -0.30
C PRO A 356 -31.27 12.68 0.90
N ASP A 357 -32.18 12.53 1.88
CA ASP A 357 -32.23 13.36 3.09
C ASP A 357 -31.53 12.68 4.28
N ASP A 358 -30.35 13.20 4.62
CA ASP A 358 -29.53 12.69 5.74
C ASP A 358 -29.82 13.39 7.08
N SER A 359 -30.79 14.31 7.16
CA SER A 359 -31.04 15.11 8.37
C SER A 359 -31.43 14.28 9.60
N LYS A 360 -31.97 13.07 9.40
CA LYS A 360 -32.42 12.16 10.47
C LYS A 360 -31.55 10.90 10.60
N THR A 361 -30.28 10.98 10.22
CA THR A 361 -29.36 9.82 10.23
C THR A 361 -28.57 9.66 11.53
N GLY A 362 -28.63 10.63 12.44
CA GLY A 362 -27.98 10.56 13.76
C GLY A 362 -27.22 11.84 14.08
N GLU A 363 -27.02 12.08 15.38
CA GLU A 363 -26.28 13.24 15.89
C GLU A 363 -24.78 12.95 15.95
N LEU A 364 -23.98 13.95 15.56
CA LEU A 364 -22.53 13.91 15.68
C LEU A 364 -22.08 14.59 16.97
N PHE A 365 -20.93 14.16 17.49
CA PHE A 365 -20.30 14.73 18.67
C PHE A 365 -19.14 15.64 18.27
N THR A 366 -19.06 16.82 18.88
CA THR A 366 -17.88 17.69 18.78
C THR A 366 -17.12 17.60 20.10
N PRO A 367 -15.92 17.01 20.11
CA PRO A 367 -15.13 16.88 21.32
C PRO A 367 -14.64 18.24 21.82
N PRO A 368 -14.49 18.43 23.14
CA PRO A 368 -13.86 19.64 23.67
C PRO A 368 -12.42 19.72 23.16
N THR A 369 -12.03 20.92 22.73
CA THR A 369 -10.65 21.17 22.31
C THR A 369 -9.68 21.05 23.49
N ARG A 370 -8.49 20.55 23.19
CA ARG A 370 -7.36 20.50 24.13
C ARG A 370 -6.28 21.55 23.85
N PHE A 371 -6.52 22.43 22.89
CA PHE A 371 -5.61 23.53 22.56
C PHE A 371 -5.41 24.44 23.78
N GLY A 372 -4.15 24.82 24.05
CA GLY A 372 -3.77 25.62 25.23
C GLY A 372 -3.60 24.80 26.51
N GLN A 373 -3.98 23.51 26.51
CA GLN A 373 -3.88 22.63 27.69
C GLN A 373 -2.75 21.62 27.57
N VAL A 374 -2.46 21.16 26.34
CA VAL A 374 -1.52 20.06 26.11
C VAL A 374 -0.10 20.56 25.90
N GLN A 375 0.08 21.71 25.24
CA GLN A 375 1.40 22.27 24.99
C GLN A 375 1.56 23.64 25.65
N LYS A 376 2.61 23.80 26.46
CA LYS A 376 2.92 25.07 27.17
C LYS A 376 3.13 26.27 26.24
N SER A 377 3.39 26.03 24.96
CA SER A 377 3.60 27.08 23.96
C SER A 377 2.35 27.52 23.22
N GLU A 378 1.21 26.89 23.47
CA GLU A 378 -0.06 27.27 22.85
C GLU A 378 -0.65 28.49 23.53
N ALA A 379 -1.16 29.42 22.72
CA ALA A 379 -1.79 30.62 23.23
C ALA A 379 -3.18 30.30 23.82
N ALA A 380 -3.50 30.92 24.95
CA ALA A 380 -4.75 30.65 25.68
C ALA A 380 -6.00 31.20 24.96
N ASP A 381 -5.83 32.12 24.00
CA ASP A 381 -6.86 32.74 23.18
C ASP A 381 -7.15 31.97 21.87
N GLY A 382 -6.48 30.84 21.63
CA GLY A 382 -6.72 29.97 20.48
C GLY A 382 -5.62 30.06 19.41
N PRO A 383 -5.73 29.26 18.33
CA PRO A 383 -4.73 29.28 17.27
C PRO A 383 -4.82 30.56 16.43
N ARG A 384 -3.66 31.17 16.13
CA ARG A 384 -3.53 32.26 15.15
C ARG A 384 -2.58 31.86 14.04
N ILE A 385 -3.09 31.80 12.80
CA ILE A 385 -2.27 31.64 11.60
C ILE A 385 -1.91 33.05 11.10
N LEU A 386 -0.61 33.34 10.95
CA LEU A 386 -0.16 34.65 10.49
C LEU A 386 -0.53 34.85 9.00
N PRO A 387 -0.95 36.06 8.58
CA PRO A 387 -1.03 36.39 7.17
C PRO A 387 0.38 36.39 6.54
N PRO A 388 0.50 36.22 5.22
CA PRO A 388 1.80 36.03 4.57
C PRO A 388 2.83 37.13 4.85
N ASP A 389 2.42 38.40 4.88
CA ASP A 389 3.31 39.53 5.11
C ASP A 389 3.83 39.60 6.56
N GLU A 390 3.03 39.16 7.54
CA GLU A 390 3.48 38.97 8.91
C GLU A 390 4.37 37.73 9.04
N PHE A 391 4.00 36.62 8.39
CA PHE A 391 4.80 35.39 8.39
C PHE A 391 6.20 35.63 7.83
N ILE A 392 6.35 36.30 6.68
CA ILE A 392 7.66 36.57 6.07
C ILE A 392 8.58 37.33 7.04
N LYS A 393 8.04 38.22 7.88
CA LYS A 393 8.83 38.95 8.91
C LYS A 393 9.36 38.05 10.02
N THR A 394 8.79 36.86 10.19
CA THR A 394 9.28 35.84 11.15
C THR A 394 10.40 34.97 10.57
N CYS A 395 10.65 35.06 9.25
CA CYS A 395 11.63 34.26 8.56
C CYS A 395 13.03 34.87 8.64
N THR A 396 14.02 34.02 8.89
CA THR A 396 15.45 34.30 8.73
C THR A 396 15.97 33.48 7.56
N VAL A 397 16.68 34.15 6.64
CA VAL A 397 17.33 33.56 5.46
C VAL A 397 18.78 34.07 5.34
N PRO A 398 19.66 33.35 4.63
CA PRO A 398 21.02 33.82 4.37
C PRO A 398 21.07 35.18 3.63
N PRO A 399 22.19 35.94 3.75
CA PRO A 399 22.38 37.17 2.97
C PRO A 399 22.16 36.93 1.47
N GLY A 400 21.54 37.91 0.81
CA GLY A 400 21.18 37.85 -0.61
C GLY A 400 19.88 37.10 -0.92
N PHE A 401 19.39 36.23 -0.03
CA PHE A 401 18.12 35.54 -0.21
C PHE A 401 16.91 36.36 0.26
N GLU A 402 15.73 36.05 -0.28
CA GLU A 402 14.44 36.65 0.07
C GLU A 402 13.31 35.62 -0.09
N VAL A 403 12.39 35.58 0.87
CA VAL A 403 11.14 34.80 0.76
C VAL A 403 10.08 35.67 0.11
N LYS A 404 9.48 35.20 -0.99
CA LYS A 404 8.39 35.86 -1.72
C LYS A 404 7.16 34.98 -1.76
N LEU A 405 6.00 35.58 -1.44
CA LEU A 405 4.71 34.93 -1.66
C LEU A 405 4.44 34.81 -3.16
N PHE A 406 4.03 33.62 -3.59
CA PHE A 406 3.55 33.37 -4.95
C PHE A 406 2.02 33.32 -5.03
N ALA A 407 1.39 32.58 -4.11
CA ALA A 407 -0.06 32.41 -4.04
C ALA A 407 -0.50 32.12 -2.59
N ASP A 408 -1.70 32.55 -2.20
CA ASP A 408 -2.31 32.22 -0.90
C ASP A 408 -3.80 31.86 -1.01
N GLU A 409 -4.31 31.31 0.09
CA GLU A 409 -5.70 30.91 0.24
C GLU A 409 -6.72 32.06 0.10
N LYS A 410 -6.30 33.32 0.29
CA LYS A 410 -7.20 34.47 0.19
C LYS A 410 -7.46 34.84 -1.26
N GLN A 411 -6.42 34.74 -2.09
CA GLN A 411 -6.54 34.97 -3.53
C GLN A 411 -7.17 33.77 -4.24
N PHE A 412 -6.77 32.55 -3.87
CA PHE A 412 -7.24 31.31 -4.46
C PHE A 412 -7.79 30.37 -3.37
N PRO A 413 -9.09 30.42 -3.06
CA PRO A 413 -9.70 29.58 -2.02
C PRO A 413 -9.52 28.07 -2.22
N GLU A 414 -9.26 27.64 -3.45
CA GLU A 414 -8.93 26.25 -3.81
C GLU A 414 -7.55 25.81 -3.32
N LEU A 415 -6.63 26.73 -3.00
CA LEU A 415 -5.30 26.46 -2.45
C LEU A 415 -5.35 26.29 -0.92
N ALA A 416 -6.12 25.30 -0.47
CA ALA A 416 -6.20 24.95 0.95
C ALA A 416 -5.35 23.71 1.24
N LYS A 417 -4.49 23.77 2.26
CA LYS A 417 -3.67 22.62 2.70
C LYS A 417 -2.84 22.00 1.57
N PRO A 418 -1.88 22.75 0.98
CA PRO A 418 -1.00 22.22 -0.06
C PRO A 418 -0.15 21.07 0.49
N CYS A 419 -0.13 19.92 -0.18
CA CYS A 419 0.58 18.72 0.27
C CYS A 419 1.85 18.43 -0.55
N GLN A 420 1.69 18.24 -1.87
CA GLN A 420 2.78 18.03 -2.82
C GLN A 420 2.71 19.08 -3.94
N LEU A 421 3.87 19.47 -4.47
CA LEU A 421 4.06 20.41 -5.56
C LEU A 421 4.80 19.73 -6.73
N ASN A 422 4.48 20.09 -7.97
CA ASN A 422 5.28 19.69 -9.13
C ASN A 422 5.09 20.69 -10.29
N PHE A 423 5.90 20.59 -11.35
CA PHE A 423 5.79 21.45 -12.53
C PHE A 423 5.53 20.64 -13.79
N ASP A 424 4.51 21.03 -14.56
CA ASP A 424 4.24 20.39 -15.84
C ASP A 424 5.21 20.84 -16.95
N ASN A 425 5.05 20.25 -18.12
CA ASN A 425 5.88 20.53 -19.29
C ASN A 425 5.70 21.94 -19.87
N LYS A 426 4.68 22.69 -19.43
CA LYS A 426 4.50 24.13 -19.73
C LYS A 426 5.16 25.03 -18.68
N GLY A 427 5.71 24.45 -17.61
CA GLY A 427 6.32 25.18 -16.50
C GLY A 427 5.31 25.75 -15.49
N ARG A 428 4.07 25.27 -15.51
CA ARG A 428 3.02 25.70 -14.57
C ARG A 428 3.15 24.93 -13.26
N LEU A 429 2.87 25.58 -12.13
CA LEU A 429 2.91 24.93 -10.82
C LEU A 429 1.63 24.13 -10.60
N TRP A 430 1.77 22.86 -10.25
CA TRP A 430 0.69 21.98 -9.83
C TRP A 430 0.79 21.72 -8.33
N VAL A 431 -0.35 21.70 -7.65
CA VAL A 431 -0.43 21.51 -6.20
C VAL A 431 -1.55 20.53 -5.86
N SER A 432 -1.26 19.53 -5.04
CA SER A 432 -2.31 18.73 -4.39
C SER A 432 -2.78 19.44 -3.12
N THR A 433 -4.09 19.54 -2.96
CA THR A 433 -4.75 20.28 -1.88
C THR A 433 -5.57 19.32 -1.04
N MET A 434 -5.58 19.48 0.28
CA MET A 434 -6.19 18.53 1.20
C MET A 434 -7.07 19.20 2.29
N PRO A 435 -8.07 20.04 1.92
CA PRO A 435 -8.95 20.65 2.92
C PRO A 435 -9.73 19.62 3.74
N THR A 436 -9.97 18.41 3.21
CA THR A 436 -10.64 17.32 3.93
C THR A 436 -9.81 16.73 5.08
N TYR A 437 -8.50 17.00 5.11
CA TYR A 437 -7.60 16.48 6.14
C TYR A 437 -8.07 16.83 7.57
N PRO A 438 -7.96 15.90 8.54
CA PRO A 438 -7.36 14.58 8.41
C PRO A 438 -8.32 13.48 7.94
N MET A 439 -9.62 13.78 7.80
CA MET A 439 -10.66 12.86 7.35
C MET A 439 -12.00 13.55 7.10
N TRP A 440 -12.76 13.07 6.11
CA TRP A 440 -14.14 13.49 5.86
C TRP A 440 -15.08 13.26 7.05
N LYS A 441 -16.08 14.13 7.22
CA LYS A 441 -17.07 14.06 8.29
C LYS A 441 -18.45 13.61 7.76
N PRO A 442 -19.07 12.55 8.31
CA PRO A 442 -20.34 12.05 7.80
C PRO A 442 -21.48 13.08 7.77
N GLY A 443 -22.07 13.27 6.60
CA GLY A 443 -23.16 14.21 6.33
C GLY A 443 -22.71 15.57 5.81
N ASP A 444 -21.40 15.85 5.79
CA ASP A 444 -20.86 16.93 4.99
C ASP A 444 -20.90 16.53 3.50
N PRO A 445 -20.82 17.50 2.56
CA PRO A 445 -20.63 17.18 1.14
C PRO A 445 -19.46 16.23 0.92
N ARG A 446 -19.47 15.48 -0.20
CA ARG A 446 -18.35 14.61 -0.54
C ARG A 446 -17.04 15.42 -0.58
N PRO A 447 -15.90 14.80 -0.21
CA PRO A 447 -14.59 15.40 -0.39
C PRO A 447 -14.45 15.97 -1.79
N ALA A 448 -13.93 17.18 -1.85
CA ALA A 448 -13.63 17.89 -3.08
C ALA A 448 -12.20 18.42 -3.01
N ASP A 449 -11.29 17.57 -2.54
CA ASP A 449 -9.85 17.84 -2.56
C ASP A 449 -9.41 17.85 -4.03
N LYS A 450 -8.36 18.62 -4.33
CA LYS A 450 -8.09 19.03 -5.71
C LYS A 450 -6.64 18.88 -6.11
N LEU A 451 -6.43 18.69 -7.41
CA LEU A 451 -5.22 19.14 -8.09
C LEU A 451 -5.51 20.52 -8.69
N VAL A 452 -4.70 21.51 -8.33
CA VAL A 452 -4.81 22.88 -8.86
C VAL A 452 -3.56 23.25 -9.63
N ILE A 453 -3.73 24.04 -10.69
CA ILE A 453 -2.67 24.58 -11.53
C ILE A 453 -2.62 26.08 -11.33
N LEU A 454 -1.49 26.60 -10.88
CA LEU A 454 -1.25 28.02 -10.65
C LEU A 454 -0.32 28.57 -11.73
N GLU A 455 -0.73 29.70 -12.31
CA GLU A 455 -0.01 30.38 -13.39
C GLU A 455 0.28 31.84 -13.02
N ASP A 456 1.47 32.30 -13.37
CA ASP A 456 1.84 33.72 -13.45
C ASP A 456 1.82 34.11 -14.93
N THR A 457 0.71 34.68 -15.39
CA THR A 457 0.51 34.97 -16.83
C THR A 457 1.13 36.28 -17.26
N ASN A 458 1.55 37.14 -16.32
CA ASN A 458 2.13 38.44 -16.58
C ASN A 458 3.64 38.54 -16.26
N GLY A 459 4.20 37.56 -15.58
CA GLY A 459 5.63 37.43 -15.27
C GLY A 459 6.11 38.29 -14.09
N ASP A 460 5.21 38.78 -13.23
CA ASP A 460 5.56 39.60 -12.07
C ASP A 460 6.02 38.78 -10.86
N GLY A 461 5.97 37.46 -10.97
CA GLY A 461 6.35 36.53 -9.93
C GLY A 461 5.24 36.18 -8.95
N LYS A 462 3.97 36.44 -9.28
CA LYS A 462 2.81 36.04 -8.50
C LYS A 462 1.83 35.29 -9.37
N ALA A 463 1.13 34.33 -8.78
CA ALA A 463 0.03 33.71 -9.50
C ALA A 463 -1.09 34.74 -9.72
N ASP A 464 -1.59 34.83 -10.95
CA ASP A 464 -2.77 35.62 -11.30
C ASP A 464 -3.92 34.75 -11.84
N LYS A 465 -3.67 33.45 -12.01
CA LYS A 465 -4.64 32.47 -12.47
C LYS A 465 -4.49 31.15 -11.72
N SER A 466 -5.64 30.55 -11.43
CA SER A 466 -5.75 29.21 -10.88
C SER A 466 -6.75 28.40 -11.70
N ILE A 467 -6.38 27.16 -12.02
CA ILE A 467 -7.23 26.19 -12.71
C ILE A 467 -7.39 24.98 -11.82
N VAL A 468 -8.62 24.58 -11.55
CA VAL A 468 -8.92 23.31 -10.91
C VAL A 468 -8.88 22.22 -11.96
N PHE A 469 -7.84 21.39 -11.96
CA PHE A 469 -7.68 20.29 -12.93
C PHE A 469 -8.64 19.14 -12.63
N TYR A 470 -8.77 18.79 -11.35
CA TYR A 470 -9.68 17.74 -10.88
C TYR A 470 -10.05 17.98 -9.42
N ASP A 471 -11.32 17.82 -9.04
CA ASP A 471 -11.87 18.23 -7.74
C ASP A 471 -12.70 17.16 -7.03
N LYS A 472 -12.48 15.89 -7.36
CA LYS A 472 -13.21 14.75 -6.79
C LYS A 472 -12.30 13.83 -5.97
N LEU A 473 -11.18 14.37 -5.46
CA LEU A 473 -10.20 13.59 -4.69
C LEU A 473 -10.54 13.60 -3.19
N HIS A 474 -9.93 12.67 -2.47
CA HIS A 474 -10.00 12.55 -1.02
C HIS A 474 -8.60 12.34 -0.44
N CYS A 475 -8.05 13.38 0.18
CA CYS A 475 -6.72 13.38 0.80
C CYS A 475 -5.58 12.94 -0.16
N PRO A 476 -5.38 13.61 -1.32
CA PRO A 476 -4.34 13.25 -2.29
C PRO A 476 -2.93 13.58 -1.79
N THR A 477 -2.23 12.58 -1.24
CA THR A 477 -0.89 12.69 -0.64
C THR A 477 0.26 12.62 -1.65
N GLY A 478 -0.03 12.31 -2.92
CA GLY A 478 0.98 12.04 -3.93
C GLY A 478 0.46 12.16 -5.37
N PHE A 479 1.20 12.81 -6.28
CA PHE A 479 0.94 12.80 -7.73
C PHE A 479 2.21 12.96 -8.57
N GLU A 480 2.18 12.43 -9.80
CA GLU A 480 3.28 12.53 -10.78
C GLU A 480 2.79 12.49 -12.24
N PHE A 481 3.54 13.10 -13.17
CA PHE A 481 3.16 13.19 -14.59
C PHE A 481 3.53 11.92 -15.37
N TRP A 482 2.58 11.40 -16.15
CA TRP A 482 2.79 10.19 -16.95
C TRP A 482 1.81 10.15 -18.14
N ASN A 483 2.26 9.66 -19.29
CA ASN A 483 1.48 9.44 -20.51
C ASN A 483 0.58 10.64 -20.94
N GLY A 484 1.12 11.85 -20.81
CA GLY A 484 0.41 13.11 -21.10
C GLY A 484 -0.74 13.43 -20.13
N GLY A 485 -0.79 12.77 -18.97
CA GLY A 485 -1.72 13.03 -17.88
C GLY A 485 -1.01 13.00 -16.52
N VAL A 486 -1.75 12.66 -15.48
CA VAL A 486 -1.28 12.65 -14.08
C VAL A 486 -1.71 11.37 -13.38
N LEU A 487 -0.77 10.71 -12.73
CA LEU A 487 -1.04 9.68 -11.74
C LEU A 487 -1.25 10.36 -10.39
N VAL A 488 -2.30 9.99 -9.65
CA VAL A 488 -2.60 10.55 -8.32
C VAL A 488 -3.14 9.49 -7.39
N VAL A 489 -2.71 9.48 -6.13
CA VAL A 489 -3.32 8.65 -5.10
C VAL A 489 -4.62 9.28 -4.59
N ASP A 490 -5.69 8.49 -4.60
CA ASP A 490 -7.01 8.79 -4.05
C ASP A 490 -7.45 7.55 -3.26
N GLN A 491 -6.90 7.37 -2.05
CA GLN A 491 -6.97 6.09 -1.32
C GLN A 491 -8.42 5.59 -1.21
N PRO A 492 -8.66 4.30 -1.51
CA PRO A 492 -7.68 3.22 -1.72
C PRO A 492 -7.13 3.07 -3.15
N ARG A 493 -7.30 4.08 -3.99
CA ARG A 493 -7.08 4.01 -5.44
C ARG A 493 -5.83 4.78 -5.85
N LEU A 494 -5.28 4.35 -6.97
CA LEU A 494 -4.39 5.13 -7.82
C LEU A 494 -5.13 5.45 -9.11
N LEU A 495 -5.32 6.73 -9.39
CA LEU A 495 -6.01 7.22 -10.58
C LEU A 495 -5.01 7.67 -11.63
N PHE A 496 -5.35 7.48 -12.90
CA PHE A 496 -4.78 8.19 -14.03
C PHE A 496 -5.80 9.20 -14.56
N LEU A 497 -5.41 10.47 -14.57
CA LEU A 497 -6.25 11.61 -14.96
C LEU A 497 -5.63 12.29 -16.19
N LYS A 498 -6.44 12.61 -17.19
CA LYS A 498 -5.94 13.28 -18.39
C LYS A 498 -6.96 14.28 -18.93
N ASP A 499 -6.43 15.40 -19.39
CA ASP A 499 -7.12 16.39 -20.21
C ASP A 499 -6.92 16.02 -21.69
N THR A 500 -8.01 15.68 -22.38
CA THR A 500 -8.01 15.24 -23.77
C THR A 500 -8.48 16.30 -24.76
N ASP A 501 -9.06 17.41 -24.28
CA ASP A 501 -9.57 18.51 -25.13
C ASP A 501 -8.77 19.82 -25.00
N GLY A 502 -7.87 19.91 -24.02
CA GLY A 502 -6.94 21.00 -23.79
C GLY A 502 -7.48 22.15 -22.93
N ASP A 503 -8.63 21.99 -22.27
CA ASP A 503 -9.24 23.02 -21.42
C ASP A 503 -8.57 23.19 -20.04
N GLY A 504 -7.61 22.32 -19.72
CA GLY A 504 -6.90 22.30 -18.45
C GLY A 504 -7.62 21.54 -17.34
N LYS A 505 -8.59 20.68 -17.67
CA LYS A 505 -9.33 19.83 -16.73
C LYS A 505 -9.30 18.38 -17.18
N ALA A 506 -9.28 17.46 -16.21
CA ALA A 506 -9.35 16.04 -16.51
C ALA A 506 -10.77 15.65 -16.94
N ASP A 507 -10.91 15.16 -18.16
CA ASP A 507 -12.12 14.55 -18.72
C ASP A 507 -11.98 13.03 -18.85
N LEU A 508 -10.75 12.50 -18.93
CA LEU A 508 -10.46 11.07 -18.80
C LEU A 508 -10.04 10.73 -17.37
N VAL A 509 -10.77 9.79 -16.75
CA VAL A 509 -10.48 9.26 -15.41
C VAL A 509 -10.40 7.74 -15.47
N VAL A 510 -9.24 7.20 -15.14
CA VAL A 510 -8.99 5.75 -15.10
C VAL A 510 -8.60 5.33 -13.69
N ASN A 511 -9.35 4.41 -13.08
CA ASN A 511 -8.96 3.80 -11.80
C ASN A 511 -7.89 2.73 -12.08
N LEU A 512 -6.61 3.10 -12.01
CA LEU A 512 -5.50 2.26 -12.51
C LEU A 512 -5.24 1.03 -11.63
N LEU A 513 -5.09 1.25 -10.32
CA LEU A 513 -4.88 0.21 -9.32
C LEU A 513 -5.67 0.54 -8.06
N ASP A 514 -6.29 -0.47 -7.46
CA ASP A 514 -6.98 -0.38 -6.18
C ASP A 514 -6.23 -1.24 -5.16
N GLY A 515 -6.32 -0.91 -3.86
CA GLY A 515 -5.66 -1.72 -2.83
C GLY A 515 -4.75 -0.95 -1.89
N TRP A 516 -4.49 0.32 -2.18
CA TRP A 516 -3.65 1.17 -1.35
C TRP A 516 -4.26 1.36 0.05
N ALA A 517 -3.39 1.38 1.06
CA ALA A 517 -3.75 1.54 2.45
C ALA A 517 -4.53 2.85 2.69
N THR A 518 -5.60 2.75 3.47
CA THR A 518 -6.50 3.86 3.88
C THR A 518 -6.39 4.17 5.37
N GLU A 519 -5.54 3.44 6.08
CA GLU A 519 -5.49 3.37 7.54
C GLU A 519 -5.08 4.68 8.20
N ASP A 520 -4.07 5.37 7.69
CA ASP A 520 -3.55 6.61 8.27
C ASP A 520 -3.11 7.55 7.14
N THR A 521 -3.78 8.69 7.02
CA THR A 521 -3.55 9.67 5.94
C THR A 521 -2.15 10.28 5.94
N HIS A 522 -1.38 10.11 7.02
CA HIS A 522 0.00 10.59 7.09
C HIS A 522 1.00 9.50 6.78
N HIS A 523 0.63 8.21 6.91
CA HIS A 523 1.53 7.06 6.69
C HIS A 523 1.27 6.36 5.35
N THR A 524 0.17 6.66 4.69
CA THR A 524 -0.14 6.16 3.37
C THR A 524 0.89 6.56 2.31
N VAL A 525 0.76 5.97 1.12
CA VAL A 525 1.66 6.18 -0.01
C VAL A 525 1.81 7.68 -0.38
N ASN A 526 3.05 8.19 -0.35
CA ASN A 526 3.38 9.61 -0.53
C ASN A 526 4.82 9.79 -1.07
N ALA A 527 5.28 11.04 -1.20
CA ALA A 527 6.63 11.43 -1.67
C ALA A 527 7.03 10.75 -2.99
N TRP A 528 6.24 11.05 -4.03
CA TRP A 528 6.33 10.40 -5.33
C TRP A 528 7.46 11.01 -6.14
N GLU A 529 8.34 10.18 -6.69
CA GLU A 529 9.47 10.63 -7.51
C GLU A 529 9.79 9.56 -8.54
N PHE A 530 9.91 9.95 -9.82
CA PHE A 530 10.39 9.03 -10.85
C PHE A 530 11.91 8.87 -10.78
N SER A 531 12.38 7.62 -10.83
CA SER A 531 13.78 7.37 -11.17
C SER A 531 14.08 7.88 -12.59
N PRO A 532 15.35 8.20 -12.92
CA PRO A 532 15.69 8.60 -14.28
C PRO A 532 15.23 7.59 -15.34
N GLY A 533 15.27 6.30 -15.00
CA GLY A 533 14.83 5.18 -15.84
C GLY A 533 13.31 4.99 -15.95
N GLY A 534 12.50 5.83 -15.29
CA GLY A 534 11.04 5.82 -15.43
C GLY A 534 10.28 4.89 -14.48
N LEU A 535 10.91 4.39 -13.42
CA LEU A 535 10.20 3.69 -12.34
C LEU A 535 9.71 4.69 -11.30
N LEU A 536 8.45 4.58 -10.88
CA LEU A 536 7.85 5.46 -9.88
C LEU A 536 8.14 4.94 -8.46
N HIS A 537 8.82 5.75 -7.66
CA HIS A 537 9.08 5.45 -6.25
C HIS A 537 8.03 6.13 -5.38
N MET A 538 7.47 5.38 -4.42
CA MET A 538 6.42 5.88 -3.54
C MET A 538 6.63 5.33 -2.12
N LEU A 539 6.66 6.22 -1.12
CA LEU A 539 6.99 5.87 0.26
C LEU A 539 5.74 5.59 1.09
N GLU A 540 5.79 4.58 1.96
CA GLU A 540 4.71 4.23 2.90
C GLU A 540 5.28 3.94 4.30
N GLY A 541 4.55 4.39 5.32
CA GLY A 541 4.87 4.25 6.73
C GLY A 541 4.45 2.91 7.34
N VAL A 542 4.73 2.78 8.63
CA VAL A 542 4.34 1.58 9.40
C VAL A 542 2.83 1.51 9.63
N SER A 543 2.36 0.33 10.04
CA SER A 543 0.97 0.06 10.42
C SER A 543 -0.05 0.10 9.27
N MET A 544 0.40 0.14 8.02
CA MET A 544 -0.43 0.12 6.80
C MET A 544 -0.75 -1.30 6.31
N SER A 545 -1.82 -1.47 5.54
CA SER A 545 -2.30 -2.76 5.05
C SER A 545 -2.52 -2.75 3.53
N THR A 546 -1.51 -2.32 2.77
CA THR A 546 -1.60 -2.28 1.30
C THR A 546 -1.70 -3.70 0.72
N ALA A 547 -2.75 -3.90 -0.08
CA ALA A 547 -3.08 -5.16 -0.73
C ALA A 547 -3.68 -4.85 -2.10
N VAL A 548 -2.85 -4.91 -3.15
CA VAL A 548 -3.21 -4.53 -4.52
C VAL A 548 -3.28 -5.76 -5.42
N GLU A 549 -4.16 -5.73 -6.43
CA GLU A 549 -4.14 -6.70 -7.53
C GLU A 549 -3.48 -6.09 -8.75
N THR A 550 -2.72 -6.90 -9.48
CA THR A 550 -2.08 -6.51 -10.72
C THR A 550 -2.31 -7.61 -11.77
N PRO A 551 -2.04 -7.35 -13.06
CA PRO A 551 -2.00 -8.41 -14.07
C PRO A 551 -1.02 -9.54 -13.74
N TRP A 552 -0.07 -9.30 -12.84
CA TRP A 552 0.95 -10.24 -12.37
C TRP A 552 0.59 -10.96 -11.07
N GLY A 553 -0.61 -10.68 -10.53
CA GLY A 553 -1.13 -11.30 -9.32
C GLY A 553 -1.23 -10.35 -8.13
N PRO A 554 -1.64 -10.86 -6.97
CA PRO A 554 -1.79 -10.07 -5.76
C PRO A 554 -0.42 -9.67 -5.20
N PHE A 555 -0.29 -8.41 -4.80
CA PHE A 555 0.84 -7.90 -4.04
C PHE A 555 0.36 -7.40 -2.67
N ARG A 556 1.07 -7.77 -1.60
CA ARG A 556 0.67 -7.46 -0.21
C ARG A 556 1.85 -6.99 0.62
N ASN A 557 1.65 -5.92 1.37
CA ASN A 557 2.55 -5.45 2.40
C ASN A 557 1.75 -5.12 3.67
N PHE A 558 2.21 -5.61 4.82
CA PHE A 558 1.53 -5.41 6.09
C PHE A 558 2.50 -4.86 7.14
N GLY A 559 2.25 -3.62 7.56
CA GLY A 559 2.89 -2.97 8.70
C GLY A 559 4.35 -2.54 8.48
N SER A 560 5.02 -3.00 7.44
CA SER A 560 6.41 -2.65 7.14
C SER A 560 6.49 -1.33 6.39
N SER A 561 7.23 -0.36 6.94
CA SER A 561 7.55 0.88 6.23
C SER A 561 8.59 0.62 5.14
N GLY A 562 8.48 1.35 4.05
CA GLY A 562 9.39 1.22 2.93
C GLY A 562 8.97 2.04 1.72
N CYS A 563 9.49 1.62 0.58
CA CYS A 563 9.24 2.23 -0.71
C CYS A 563 8.70 1.19 -1.67
N TYR A 564 7.55 1.48 -2.27
CA TYR A 564 7.07 0.83 -3.47
C TYR A 564 7.83 1.36 -4.67
N VAL A 565 8.13 0.47 -5.60
CA VAL A 565 8.66 0.80 -6.93
C VAL A 565 7.68 0.22 -7.94
N LEU A 566 6.94 1.11 -8.59
CA LEU A 566 5.93 0.79 -9.60
C LEU A 566 6.48 1.11 -10.98
N ASP A 567 6.44 0.15 -11.88
CA ASP A 567 6.55 0.39 -13.31
C ASP A 567 5.14 0.67 -13.85
N PRO A 568 4.77 1.93 -14.19
CA PRO A 568 3.43 2.25 -14.65
C PRO A 568 3.12 1.67 -16.04
N ARG A 569 4.12 1.22 -16.81
CA ARG A 569 3.93 0.63 -18.14
C ARG A 569 3.56 -0.85 -18.06
N SER A 570 4.22 -1.61 -17.18
CA SER A 570 3.92 -3.03 -16.98
C SER A 570 3.00 -3.31 -15.79
N LEU A 571 2.78 -2.34 -14.90
CA LEU A 571 2.10 -2.48 -13.61
C LEU A 571 2.77 -3.47 -12.65
N LYS A 572 4.05 -3.81 -12.89
CA LYS A 572 4.84 -4.56 -11.91
C LYS A 572 5.17 -3.68 -10.72
N ILE A 573 4.93 -4.21 -9.53
CA ILE A 573 5.23 -3.56 -8.26
C ILE A 573 6.22 -4.41 -7.46
N ARG A 574 7.21 -3.74 -6.88
CA ARG A 574 8.07 -4.31 -5.83
C ARG A 574 8.10 -3.37 -4.63
N HIS A 575 8.53 -3.90 -3.49
CA HIS A 575 8.70 -3.12 -2.27
C HIS A 575 10.07 -3.39 -1.65
N TYR A 576 10.67 -2.36 -1.07
CA TYR A 576 11.83 -2.53 -0.20
C TYR A 576 11.63 -1.85 1.16
N ASN A 577 12.02 -2.55 2.22
CA ASN A 577 11.87 -2.06 3.58
C ASN A 577 12.91 -0.99 3.90
N THR A 578 12.51 -0.03 4.73
CA THR A 578 13.39 0.99 5.31
C THR A 578 13.44 0.80 6.83
N PRO A 579 14.36 -0.02 7.36
CA PRO A 579 14.37 -0.36 8.78
C PRO A 579 14.53 0.88 9.67
N GLY A 580 13.69 0.97 10.71
CA GLY A 580 13.68 2.09 11.65
C GLY A 580 12.86 3.30 11.18
N TYR A 581 12.30 3.27 9.97
CA TYR A 581 11.39 4.32 9.51
C TYR A 581 10.01 4.14 10.15
N GLY A 582 9.42 5.25 10.57
CA GLY A 582 8.05 5.28 11.05
C GLY A 582 7.08 5.77 9.97
N ASN A 583 7.42 6.88 9.33
CA ASN A 583 6.56 7.59 8.39
C ASN A 583 7.39 8.38 7.36
N PRO A 584 7.87 7.76 6.28
CA PRO A 584 8.73 8.40 5.29
C PRO A 584 7.99 9.38 4.37
N TRP A 585 8.65 10.51 4.08
CA TRP A 585 8.11 11.65 3.32
C TRP A 585 9.14 12.39 2.44
N CYS A 586 10.35 11.86 2.27
CA CYS A 586 11.41 12.49 1.50
C CYS A 586 11.94 11.52 0.44
N TYR A 587 11.95 11.93 -0.83
CA TYR A 587 12.61 11.20 -1.91
C TYR A 587 13.19 12.18 -2.93
N VAL A 588 14.45 11.97 -3.37
CA VAL A 588 15.04 12.70 -4.50
C VAL A 588 16.21 11.90 -5.11
N PHE A 589 16.48 12.07 -6.40
CA PHE A 589 17.63 11.49 -7.08
C PHE A 589 18.72 12.54 -7.34
N ASN A 590 19.99 12.14 -7.26
CA ASN A 590 21.10 12.96 -7.74
C ASN A 590 21.29 12.85 -9.27
N GLU A 591 22.27 13.58 -9.83
CA GLU A 591 22.54 13.58 -11.27
C GLU A 591 22.91 12.23 -11.88
N TRP A 592 23.36 11.26 -11.08
CA TRP A 592 23.76 9.92 -11.50
C TRP A 592 22.68 8.87 -11.22
N GLY A 593 21.46 9.30 -10.87
CA GLY A 593 20.32 8.42 -10.62
C GLY A 593 20.41 7.62 -9.32
N GLN A 594 21.17 8.12 -8.35
CA GLN A 594 21.27 7.54 -7.01
C GLN A 594 20.22 8.20 -6.11
N GLY A 595 19.32 7.38 -5.53
CA GLY A 595 18.16 7.86 -4.78
C GLY A 595 18.45 8.07 -3.31
N PHE A 596 17.81 9.07 -2.71
CA PHE A 596 17.86 9.36 -1.29
C PHE A 596 16.45 9.36 -0.73
N CYS A 597 16.17 8.46 0.22
CA CYS A 597 14.86 8.36 0.86
C CYS A 597 14.95 8.71 2.34
N GLY A 598 13.91 9.32 2.92
CA GLY A 598 13.93 9.82 4.29
C GLY A 598 12.69 9.55 5.11
N ASP A 599 12.91 9.24 6.39
CA ASP A 599 11.85 9.12 7.39
C ASP A 599 11.36 10.50 7.83
N GLY A 600 10.07 10.76 7.72
CA GLY A 600 9.45 11.96 8.26
C GLY A 600 9.45 12.00 9.79
N THR A 601 9.41 10.86 10.49
CA THR A 601 9.33 10.84 11.97
C THR A 601 10.68 11.17 12.64
N GLY A 602 11.75 10.51 12.21
CA GLY A 602 13.10 10.65 12.75
C GLY A 602 14.04 11.55 11.93
N ALA A 603 13.60 11.99 10.74
CA ALA A 603 14.40 12.74 9.76
C ALA A 603 15.63 12.02 9.23
N SER A 604 15.75 10.71 9.45
CA SER A 604 16.86 9.90 8.95
C SER A 604 16.76 9.79 7.43
N GLN A 605 17.80 10.25 6.72
CA GLN A 605 17.87 10.24 5.25
C GLN A 605 18.95 9.25 4.81
N HIS A 606 18.61 8.32 3.92
CA HIS A 606 19.49 7.23 3.50
C HIS A 606 19.62 7.17 1.98
N TRP A 607 20.77 6.68 1.52
CA TRP A 607 20.95 6.25 0.14
C TRP A 607 20.13 4.97 -0.13
N ASP A 608 19.40 4.92 -1.23
CA ASP A 608 18.42 3.88 -1.52
C ASP A 608 19.03 2.56 -2.03
N THR A 609 20.20 2.59 -2.69
CA THR A 609 20.82 1.40 -3.32
C THR A 609 21.00 0.24 -2.33
N PRO A 610 21.58 0.45 -1.12
CA PRO A 610 21.77 -0.64 -0.17
C PRO A 610 20.44 -1.23 0.34
N LEU A 611 19.36 -0.45 0.27
CA LEU A 611 18.04 -0.82 0.76
C LEU A 611 17.19 -1.54 -0.29
N SER A 612 17.37 -1.20 -1.56
CA SER A 612 16.44 -1.49 -2.66
C SER A 612 16.69 -2.80 -3.43
N GLY A 613 17.46 -3.73 -2.84
CA GLY A 613 17.58 -5.11 -3.30
C GLY A 613 16.40 -6.00 -2.87
N ALA A 614 16.52 -7.32 -3.09
CA ALA A 614 15.55 -8.31 -2.62
C ALA A 614 15.35 -8.26 -1.10
N GLN A 615 14.12 -8.53 -0.67
CA GLN A 615 13.73 -8.40 0.74
C GLN A 615 13.86 -9.73 1.48
N PHE A 616 14.18 -9.61 2.77
CA PHE A 616 14.25 -10.73 3.71
C PHE A 616 13.92 -10.23 5.12
N THR A 617 13.50 -11.14 5.99
CA THR A 617 13.23 -10.83 7.40
C THR A 617 14.54 -10.66 8.17
N GLY A 618 14.67 -9.58 8.94
CA GLY A 618 15.85 -9.34 9.78
C GLY A 618 16.87 -8.35 9.21
N ARG A 619 16.51 -7.62 8.15
CA ARG A 619 17.31 -6.50 7.63
C ARG A 619 17.63 -5.49 8.73
N LYS A 620 18.91 -5.16 8.89
CA LYS A 620 19.40 -4.19 9.89
C LYS A 620 19.22 -2.75 9.41
N GLY A 621 19.17 -1.80 10.35
CA GLY A 621 19.33 -0.39 10.02
C GLY A 621 20.73 -0.10 9.45
N ILE A 622 20.84 1.00 8.71
CA ILE A 622 22.08 1.58 8.23
C ILE A 622 22.17 3.03 8.75
N ASN A 623 23.36 3.62 8.78
CA ASN A 623 23.52 5.00 9.22
C ASN A 623 22.95 5.96 8.17
N PRO A 624 22.28 7.05 8.59
CA PRO A 624 21.81 8.06 7.66
C PRO A 624 22.98 8.79 6.99
N VAL A 625 22.81 9.13 5.71
CA VAL A 625 23.74 9.96 4.93
C VAL A 625 23.79 11.37 5.51
N PHE A 626 22.61 11.93 5.84
CA PHE A 626 22.48 13.28 6.38
C PHE A 626 22.15 13.22 7.88
N PRO A 627 23.01 13.72 8.77
CA PRO A 627 22.75 13.69 10.21
C PRO A 627 21.52 14.55 10.54
N THR A 628 20.63 14.01 11.37
CA THR A 628 19.33 14.62 11.66
C THR A 628 19.41 15.76 12.66
N GLU A 629 20.44 15.79 13.51
CA GLU A 629 20.64 16.73 14.62
C GLU A 629 19.37 17.00 15.46
N GLY A 630 18.51 15.98 15.58
CA GLY A 630 17.25 16.05 16.30
C GLY A 630 16.10 16.75 15.56
N MET A 631 16.30 17.34 14.38
CA MET A 631 15.24 17.95 13.56
C MET A 631 14.20 16.91 13.17
N ARG A 632 12.92 17.19 13.42
CA ARG A 632 11.78 16.34 13.09
C ARG A 632 10.44 17.03 13.40
N PRO A 633 9.33 16.59 12.78
CA PRO A 633 9.26 15.77 11.58
C PRO A 633 9.79 16.49 10.33
N VAL A 634 9.96 15.76 9.24
CA VAL A 634 10.39 16.29 7.94
C VAL A 634 9.48 15.84 6.80
N VAL A 635 9.36 16.67 5.77
CA VAL A 635 8.52 16.44 4.58
C VAL A 635 9.22 17.00 3.35
N GLY A 636 9.36 16.20 2.29
CA GLY A 636 10.04 16.58 1.05
C GLY A 636 11.56 16.80 1.20
N SER A 637 12.28 16.66 0.10
CA SER A 637 13.74 16.83 0.04
C SER A 637 14.17 17.25 -1.36
N GLU A 638 15.26 18.00 -1.46
CA GLU A 638 15.75 18.51 -2.74
C GLU A 638 17.27 18.72 -2.73
N PHE A 639 17.88 18.63 -3.91
CA PHE A 639 19.25 19.12 -4.15
C PHE A 639 19.21 20.52 -4.77
N LEU A 640 20.00 21.43 -4.22
CA LEU A 640 20.10 22.81 -4.69
C LEU A 640 21.01 22.89 -5.92
N VAL A 641 20.44 22.75 -7.12
CA VAL A 641 21.17 22.92 -8.39
C VAL A 641 20.42 23.89 -9.28
N SER A 642 20.87 25.14 -9.26
CA SER A 642 20.23 26.23 -10.00
C SER A 642 21.19 27.39 -10.23
N ARG A 643 21.31 27.85 -11.48
CA ARG A 643 22.09 29.05 -11.82
C ARG A 643 21.60 30.32 -11.13
N HIS A 644 20.35 30.35 -10.68
CA HIS A 644 19.81 31.47 -9.90
C HIS A 644 20.49 31.61 -8.53
N PHE A 645 20.95 30.49 -7.95
CA PHE A 645 21.54 30.48 -6.62
C PHE A 645 23.05 30.75 -6.64
N PRO A 646 23.65 31.22 -5.52
CA PRO A 646 25.09 31.46 -5.44
C PRO A 646 25.89 30.15 -5.55
N ASP A 647 27.19 30.27 -5.82
CA ASP A 647 28.01 29.10 -6.16
C ASP A 647 28.27 28.21 -4.94
N ASP A 648 28.28 28.79 -3.73
CA ASP A 648 28.55 28.08 -2.47
C ASP A 648 27.40 27.15 -2.03
N VAL A 649 26.21 27.29 -2.63
CA VAL A 649 25.05 26.44 -2.30
C VAL A 649 24.80 25.32 -3.31
N GLN A 650 25.50 25.31 -4.45
CA GLN A 650 25.27 24.32 -5.50
C GLN A 650 25.61 22.91 -5.01
N GLY A 651 24.73 21.95 -5.30
CA GLY A 651 24.88 20.54 -4.92
C GLY A 651 24.62 20.25 -3.44
N GLN A 652 24.18 21.24 -2.65
CA GLN A 652 23.76 21.00 -1.27
C GLN A 652 22.41 20.29 -1.20
N PHE A 653 22.21 19.47 -0.18
CA PHE A 653 20.95 18.77 0.08
C PHE A 653 20.12 19.52 1.13
N ILE A 654 18.80 19.51 0.99
CA ILE A 654 17.84 20.10 1.92
C ILE A 654 16.63 19.18 2.17
N TYR A 655 15.90 19.43 3.26
CA TYR A 655 14.53 18.94 3.48
C TYR A 655 13.71 20.01 4.20
N ALA A 656 12.39 19.92 4.24
CA ALA A 656 11.57 20.81 5.07
C ALA A 656 11.29 20.19 6.43
N CYS A 657 11.51 20.95 7.52
CA CYS A 657 11.28 20.50 8.90
C CYS A 657 10.12 21.27 9.55
N VAL A 658 9.14 20.53 10.08
CA VAL A 658 7.80 21.07 10.33
C VAL A 658 7.44 21.34 11.80
N ILE A 659 8.16 20.83 12.82
CA ILE A 659 7.78 21.06 14.24
C ILE A 659 8.86 21.76 15.07
N ASN A 660 10.08 21.23 15.13
CA ASN A 660 11.06 21.74 16.08
C ASN A 660 12.03 22.78 15.49
N MET A 661 12.13 22.86 14.17
CA MET A 661 12.88 23.91 13.47
C MET A 661 11.98 24.92 12.74
N ASN A 662 10.85 24.48 12.15
CA ASN A 662 9.99 25.29 11.29
C ASN A 662 10.80 25.98 10.17
N GLY A 663 11.42 25.19 9.29
CA GLY A 663 12.36 25.73 8.30
C GLY A 663 12.98 24.70 7.36
N ILE A 664 13.95 25.16 6.58
CA ILE A 664 14.66 24.40 5.54
C ILE A 664 16.17 24.40 5.86
N PRO A 665 16.67 23.33 6.48
CA PRO A 665 18.11 23.14 6.71
C PRO A 665 18.90 22.74 5.46
N ARG A 666 20.25 22.81 5.51
CA ARG A 666 21.13 22.45 4.38
C ARG A 666 22.41 21.68 4.75
N TRP A 667 22.86 20.78 3.87
CA TRP A 667 24.07 19.97 4.02
C TRP A 667 24.94 20.02 2.77
N THR A 668 26.27 20.03 2.95
CA THR A 668 27.19 19.66 1.86
C THR A 668 27.11 18.16 1.61
N PHE A 669 27.41 17.75 0.38
CA PHE A 669 27.35 16.37 -0.08
C PHE A 669 28.70 15.93 -0.65
N SER A 670 29.20 14.76 -0.24
CA SER A 670 30.45 14.20 -0.75
C SER A 670 30.44 12.67 -0.72
N ASP A 671 31.38 12.08 -1.45
CA ASP A 671 31.61 10.63 -1.43
C ASP A 671 32.11 10.14 -0.07
N ASP A 672 31.70 8.94 0.31
CA ASP A 672 32.21 8.20 1.47
C ASP A 672 32.33 6.70 1.12
N GLY A 673 33.52 6.32 0.63
CA GLY A 673 33.73 4.99 0.03
C GLY A 673 32.83 4.79 -1.18
N GLY A 674 31.98 3.75 -1.14
CA GLY A 674 30.97 3.47 -2.16
C GLY A 674 29.68 4.26 -2.01
N GLY A 675 29.45 4.87 -0.84
CA GLY A 675 28.26 5.66 -0.57
C GLY A 675 28.56 7.14 -0.45
N TYR A 676 27.84 7.79 0.48
CA TYR A 676 27.79 9.25 0.59
C TYR A 676 27.77 9.70 2.05
N LYS A 677 28.22 10.94 2.25
CA LYS A 677 28.17 11.62 3.54
C LYS A 677 27.69 13.05 3.37
N GLY A 678 26.75 13.43 4.24
CA GLY A 678 26.26 14.79 4.41
C GLY A 678 26.90 15.49 5.61
N THR A 679 27.30 16.75 5.46
CA THR A 679 27.78 17.58 6.58
C THR A 679 26.93 18.84 6.71
N ARG A 680 26.37 19.09 7.89
CA ARG A 680 25.51 20.26 8.13
C ARG A 680 26.31 21.54 7.93
N VAL A 681 25.78 22.47 7.16
CA VAL A 681 26.42 23.77 6.91
C VAL A 681 26.30 24.67 8.14
N ARG A 682 27.41 25.33 8.49
CA ARG A 682 27.58 26.16 9.68
C ARG A 682 28.41 27.40 9.36
N THR A 683 28.20 28.50 10.08
CA THR A 683 29.06 29.69 9.95
C THR A 683 30.42 29.48 10.63
N ASP A 684 30.46 28.75 11.75
CA ASP A 684 31.68 28.15 12.29
C ASP A 684 31.58 26.62 12.18
N PRO A 685 32.38 25.96 11.33
CA PRO A 685 32.36 24.51 11.17
C PRO A 685 32.59 23.72 12.46
N LYS A 686 33.17 24.32 13.50
CA LYS A 686 33.48 23.68 14.78
C LYS A 686 32.42 23.90 15.86
N ASP A 687 31.54 24.88 15.70
CA ASP A 687 30.50 25.17 16.69
C ASP A 687 29.12 24.65 16.24
N PRO A 688 28.59 23.58 16.87
CA PRO A 688 27.29 23.02 16.53
C PRO A 688 26.10 23.98 16.75
N LYS A 689 26.30 25.12 17.41
CA LYS A 689 25.28 26.15 17.60
C LYS A 689 25.16 27.11 16.42
N THR A 690 26.10 27.10 15.49
CA THR A 690 26.18 28.06 14.38
C THR A 690 25.60 27.52 13.06
N ALA A 691 24.53 26.71 13.15
CA ALA A 691 23.84 26.20 11.96
C ALA A 691 23.45 27.35 11.01
N PHE A 692 23.78 27.19 9.73
CA PHE A 692 23.52 28.19 8.71
C PHE A 692 22.50 27.65 7.71
N ASP A 693 21.23 27.82 8.08
CA ASP A 693 20.08 27.25 7.41
C ASP A 693 19.61 28.10 6.23
N LEU A 694 18.92 27.47 5.28
CA LEU A 694 18.39 28.18 4.11
C LEU A 694 17.13 28.99 4.45
N LEU A 695 16.31 28.47 5.36
CA LEU A 695 15.14 29.15 5.91
C LEU A 695 14.90 28.71 7.35
N LYS A 696 14.54 29.63 8.24
CA LYS A 696 14.05 29.33 9.58
C LYS A 696 12.98 30.35 9.98
N SER A 697 11.90 29.92 10.63
CA SER A 697 10.86 30.82 11.12
C SER A 697 10.69 30.72 12.64
N THR A 698 10.32 31.83 13.29
CA THR A 698 9.86 31.82 14.68
C THR A 698 8.37 31.49 14.81
N ASP A 699 7.61 31.47 13.71
CA ASP A 699 6.22 31.03 13.69
C ASP A 699 6.13 29.51 13.81
N LYS A 700 5.53 29.06 14.92
CA LYS A 700 5.35 27.65 15.22
C LYS A 700 4.22 27.01 14.43
N HIS A 701 3.44 27.76 13.66
CA HIS A 701 2.38 27.23 12.80
C HIS A 701 2.81 27.06 11.34
N PHE A 702 3.97 27.60 10.96
CA PHE A 702 4.60 27.39 9.66
C PHE A 702 4.98 25.91 9.48
N ARG A 703 4.48 25.29 8.42
CA ARG A 703 4.72 23.89 8.08
C ARG A 703 5.18 23.82 6.62
N PRO A 704 6.49 24.04 6.35
CA PRO A 704 6.99 23.94 4.99
C PRO A 704 6.81 22.51 4.49
N VAL A 705 6.34 22.38 3.25
CA VAL A 705 6.17 21.09 2.58
C VAL A 705 6.76 21.15 1.18
N ASP A 706 7.30 20.00 0.77
CA ASP A 706 7.72 19.68 -0.58
C ASP A 706 8.57 20.76 -1.28
N PRO A 707 9.76 21.06 -0.75
CA PRO A 707 10.66 22.01 -1.39
C PRO A 707 11.18 21.45 -2.73
N LEU A 708 11.13 22.25 -3.81
CA LEU A 708 11.64 21.85 -5.13
C LEU A 708 12.21 23.03 -5.93
N ILE A 709 13.20 22.78 -6.79
CA ILE A 709 13.71 23.80 -7.72
C ILE A 709 12.74 23.96 -8.90
N GLY A 710 12.17 25.15 -9.05
CA GLY A 710 11.21 25.47 -10.10
C GLY A 710 11.86 25.79 -11.46
N PRO A 711 11.06 25.92 -12.54
CA PRO A 711 11.55 26.26 -13.87
C PRO A 711 12.27 27.61 -13.96
N ASP A 712 11.98 28.53 -13.04
CA ASP A 712 12.65 29.82 -12.88
C ASP A 712 13.94 29.76 -12.06
N GLY A 713 14.32 28.56 -11.58
CA GLY A 713 15.50 28.33 -10.76
C GLY A 713 15.36 28.74 -9.30
N ALA A 714 14.22 29.29 -8.87
CA ALA A 714 13.97 29.54 -7.45
C ALA A 714 13.67 28.23 -6.71
N LEU A 715 13.79 28.24 -5.38
CA LEU A 715 13.30 27.15 -4.55
C LEU A 715 11.85 27.43 -4.16
N TRP A 716 10.94 26.57 -4.58
CA TRP A 716 9.51 26.64 -4.29
C TRP A 716 9.16 25.72 -3.13
N PHE A 717 8.19 26.10 -2.30
CA PHE A 717 7.68 25.25 -1.23
C PHE A 717 6.26 25.69 -0.83
N GLY A 718 5.46 24.73 -0.36
CA GLY A 718 4.16 24.99 0.25
C GLY A 718 4.28 25.32 1.74
N ASP A 719 3.32 26.08 2.27
CA ASP A 719 3.05 26.18 3.70
C ASP A 719 1.69 25.58 3.99
N TRP A 720 1.69 24.40 4.61
CA TRP A 720 0.47 23.71 5.05
C TRP A 720 -0.22 24.47 6.21
N ALA A 721 0.50 25.39 6.88
CA ALA A 721 0.04 26.30 7.93
C ALA A 721 -0.97 25.65 8.89
N ASN A 722 -0.48 24.93 9.92
CA ASN A 722 -1.40 24.20 10.80
C ASN A 722 -1.01 24.29 12.29
N PRO A 723 -1.91 24.86 13.11
CA PRO A 723 -1.77 24.87 14.56
C PRO A 723 -1.85 23.48 15.20
N LEU A 724 -2.71 22.59 14.69
CA LEU A 724 -2.97 21.27 15.27
C LEU A 724 -2.39 20.15 14.39
N ILE A 725 -1.14 19.77 14.66
CA ILE A 725 -0.45 18.74 13.89
C ILE A 725 -0.62 17.31 14.44
N GLY A 726 -0.79 17.17 15.75
CA GLY A 726 -0.85 15.87 16.43
C GLY A 726 -2.20 15.17 16.28
N HIS A 727 -2.18 13.86 16.07
CA HIS A 727 -3.39 13.02 15.99
C HIS A 727 -3.72 12.27 17.27
N MET A 728 -2.82 12.25 18.25
CA MET A 728 -3.06 11.63 19.57
C MET A 728 -3.39 12.67 20.63
N GLN A 729 -2.85 13.89 20.47
CA GLN A 729 -3.00 15.01 21.37
C GLN A 729 -4.36 15.72 21.21
N TYR A 730 -4.87 15.77 19.97
CA TYR A 730 -6.14 16.41 19.60
C TYR A 730 -7.02 15.41 18.86
N SER A 731 -8.32 15.43 19.13
CA SER A 731 -9.29 14.62 18.35
C SER A 731 -9.24 15.00 16.87
N GLN A 732 -9.52 14.06 15.97
CA GLN A 732 -9.70 14.31 14.54
C GLN A 732 -10.86 15.29 14.26
N ARG A 733 -11.76 15.49 15.23
CA ARG A 733 -12.87 16.47 15.20
C ARG A 733 -12.67 17.67 16.13
N ASP A 734 -11.44 17.95 16.57
CA ASP A 734 -11.16 19.16 17.34
C ASP A 734 -11.58 20.40 16.53
N PRO A 735 -12.41 21.30 17.08
CA PRO A 735 -12.94 22.46 16.35
C PRO A 735 -11.86 23.46 15.92
N ASN A 736 -10.64 23.36 16.46
CA ASN A 736 -9.50 24.20 16.09
C ASN A 736 -8.66 23.63 14.93
N ARG A 737 -9.04 22.49 14.34
CA ARG A 737 -8.38 22.00 13.13
C ARG A 737 -8.66 22.94 11.98
N ASP A 738 -7.59 23.49 11.41
CA ASP A 738 -7.71 24.35 10.24
C ASP A 738 -7.86 23.50 8.97
N HIS A 739 -8.74 23.96 8.08
CA HIS A 739 -9.06 23.34 6.80
C HIS A 739 -8.87 24.30 5.62
N GLN A 740 -8.40 25.53 5.87
CA GLN A 740 -8.44 26.62 4.89
C GLN A 740 -7.08 27.18 4.52
N ALA A 741 -6.14 27.28 5.46
CA ALA A 741 -4.86 27.94 5.19
C ALA A 741 -4.00 27.14 4.21
N GLY A 742 -3.36 27.85 3.27
CA GLY A 742 -2.48 27.25 2.27
C GLY A 742 -1.78 28.32 1.46
N ARG A 743 -0.45 28.33 1.52
CA ARG A 743 0.37 29.29 0.75
C ARG A 743 1.44 28.58 -0.05
N ILE A 744 1.82 29.22 -1.15
CA ILE A 744 3.02 28.87 -1.91
C ILE A 744 4.01 30.02 -1.81
N TYR A 745 5.23 29.71 -1.43
CA TYR A 745 6.34 30.66 -1.36
C TYR A 745 7.47 30.25 -2.30
N ARG A 746 8.28 31.24 -2.63
CA ARG A 746 9.55 31.09 -3.35
C ARG A 746 10.67 31.70 -2.53
N LEU A 747 11.77 30.99 -2.43
CA LEU A 747 13.03 31.56 -1.98
C LEU A 747 13.86 31.94 -3.20
N VAL A 748 14.13 33.24 -3.33
CA VAL A 748 14.88 33.84 -4.44
C VAL A 748 16.20 34.42 -3.96
N TYR A 749 17.20 34.47 -4.84
CA TYR A 749 18.47 35.13 -4.60
C TYR A 749 18.52 36.44 -5.39
N LYS A 750 18.74 37.58 -4.72
CA LYS A 750 18.58 38.91 -5.32
C LYS A 750 19.73 39.31 -6.24
N ASP A 751 20.90 38.73 -6.04
CA ASP A 751 22.13 39.19 -6.74
C ASP A 751 22.41 38.40 -8.03
N LYS A 752 21.55 37.42 -8.38
CA LYS A 752 21.57 36.75 -9.69
C LYS A 752 20.15 36.74 -10.29
N PRO A 753 20.01 36.85 -11.61
CA PRO A 753 18.69 36.78 -12.25
C PRO A 753 18.05 35.41 -12.04
N LEU A 754 16.71 35.36 -12.10
CA LEU A 754 15.99 34.10 -12.25
C LEU A 754 16.43 33.41 -13.56
N VAL A 755 16.40 32.09 -13.56
CA VAL A 755 16.64 31.30 -14.77
C VAL A 755 15.47 31.51 -15.73
N LYS A 756 15.77 31.72 -17.02
CA LYS A 756 14.73 31.74 -18.05
C LYS A 756 14.15 30.32 -18.16
N PRO A 757 12.83 30.13 -17.94
CA PRO A 757 12.24 28.79 -17.99
C PRO A 757 12.49 28.06 -19.31
N VAL A 758 12.95 26.82 -19.22
CA VAL A 758 13.09 25.88 -20.34
C VAL A 758 11.96 24.86 -20.24
N THR A 759 10.96 25.02 -21.11
CA THR A 759 9.75 24.18 -21.14
C THR A 759 9.86 23.07 -22.18
N GLN A 760 9.10 21.99 -21.97
CA GLN A 760 9.12 20.76 -22.77
C GLN A 760 7.94 20.71 -23.76
N PHE A 761 6.83 21.39 -23.42
CA PHE A 761 5.60 21.35 -24.20
C PHE A 761 5.81 21.82 -25.65
N GLY A 762 5.32 21.01 -26.60
CA GLY A 762 5.38 21.31 -28.04
C GLY A 762 6.77 21.17 -28.67
N LYS A 763 7.79 20.75 -27.92
CA LYS A 763 9.16 20.56 -28.43
C LYS A 763 9.31 19.28 -29.22
N ALA A 764 10.15 19.32 -30.26
CA ALA A 764 10.54 18.13 -31.01
C ALA A 764 11.51 17.26 -30.20
N ILE A 765 11.56 15.95 -30.47
CA ILE A 765 12.44 15.01 -29.76
C ILE A 765 13.92 15.49 -29.73
N PRO A 766 14.53 15.97 -30.84
CA PRO A 766 15.91 16.49 -30.78
C PRO A 766 16.09 17.71 -29.88
N GLU A 767 15.07 18.59 -29.78
CA GLU A 767 15.10 19.73 -28.85
C GLU A 767 15.05 19.23 -27.40
N LEU A 768 14.21 18.25 -27.09
CA LEU A 768 14.12 17.64 -25.75
C LEU A 768 15.42 16.95 -25.35
N LEU A 769 16.06 16.21 -26.27
CA LEU A 769 17.37 15.60 -26.03
C LEU A 769 18.46 16.66 -25.76
N ALA A 770 18.38 17.82 -26.43
CA ALA A 770 19.30 18.93 -26.15
C ALA A 770 19.13 19.48 -24.73
N GLN A 771 17.91 19.48 -24.17
CA GLN A 771 17.63 19.95 -22.80
C GLN A 771 18.29 19.07 -21.72
N LEU A 772 18.71 17.84 -22.04
CA LEU A 772 19.47 16.98 -21.11
C LEU A 772 20.86 17.56 -20.78
N LYS A 773 21.30 18.59 -21.51
CA LYS A 773 22.52 19.38 -21.24
C LYS A 773 22.30 20.54 -20.26
N GLU A 774 21.07 20.92 -19.95
CA GLU A 774 20.76 22.04 -19.05
C GLU A 774 21.38 21.82 -17.66
N TYR A 775 21.73 22.89 -16.96
CA TYR A 775 22.36 22.79 -15.63
C TYR A 775 21.37 22.28 -14.57
N GLU A 776 20.14 22.79 -14.59
CA GLU A 776 19.08 22.49 -13.63
C GLU A 776 18.56 21.05 -13.79
N TRP A 777 18.70 20.24 -12.74
CA TRP A 777 18.30 18.83 -12.78
C TRP A 777 16.80 18.63 -13.01
N ARG A 778 15.96 19.50 -12.45
CA ARG A 778 14.51 19.44 -12.64
C ARG A 778 14.07 19.73 -14.09
N THR A 779 14.88 20.45 -14.88
CA THR A 779 14.65 20.58 -16.32
C THR A 779 14.91 19.27 -17.05
N ARG A 780 16.01 18.57 -16.71
CA ARG A 780 16.31 17.23 -17.25
C ARG A 780 15.23 16.21 -16.85
N TYR A 781 14.74 16.28 -15.61
CA TYR A 781 13.64 15.44 -15.10
C TYR A 781 12.39 15.55 -15.99
N ARG A 782 11.91 16.77 -16.25
CA ARG A 782 10.76 16.99 -17.13
C ARG A 782 11.03 16.58 -18.58
N ALA A 783 12.24 16.81 -19.09
CA ALA A 783 12.62 16.35 -20.43
C ALA A 783 12.56 14.82 -20.56
N ARG A 784 13.05 14.07 -19.57
CA ARG A 784 12.91 12.60 -19.52
C ARG A 784 11.45 12.16 -19.45
N ALA A 785 10.64 12.83 -18.63
CA ALA A 785 9.21 12.53 -18.52
C ALA A 785 8.48 12.73 -19.86
N GLU A 786 8.69 13.87 -20.51
CA GLU A 786 8.12 14.15 -21.84
C GLU A 786 8.58 13.12 -22.89
N LEU A 787 9.87 12.76 -22.91
CA LEU A 787 10.40 11.77 -23.85
C LEU A 787 9.78 10.37 -23.62
N ARG A 788 9.61 9.95 -22.37
CA ARG A 788 8.99 8.67 -22.01
C ARG A 788 7.55 8.51 -22.51
N ASP A 789 6.85 9.64 -22.66
CA ASP A 789 5.46 9.71 -23.13
C ASP A 789 5.34 9.74 -24.67
N ARG A 790 6.45 9.90 -25.39
CA ARG A 790 6.47 9.87 -26.87
C ARG A 790 6.49 8.44 -27.42
N PRO A 791 6.15 8.23 -28.71
CA PRO A 791 6.21 6.92 -29.34
C PRO A 791 7.61 6.28 -29.23
N THR A 792 7.67 5.07 -28.69
CA THR A 792 8.94 4.36 -28.42
C THR A 792 9.87 4.31 -29.63
N ALA A 793 9.33 3.97 -30.82
CA ALA A 793 10.16 3.82 -32.03
C ALA A 793 10.85 5.14 -32.42
N GLU A 794 10.17 6.28 -32.29
CA GLU A 794 10.71 7.60 -32.62
C GLU A 794 11.80 8.02 -31.63
N VAL A 795 11.55 7.81 -30.33
CA VAL A 795 12.51 8.15 -29.27
C VAL A 795 13.77 7.30 -29.38
N VAL A 796 13.62 5.98 -29.54
CA VAL A 796 14.76 5.05 -29.69
C VAL A 796 15.63 5.45 -30.88
N ALA A 797 15.02 5.73 -32.04
CA ALA A 797 15.75 6.16 -33.23
C ALA A 797 16.49 7.48 -33.00
N ALA A 798 15.83 8.47 -32.39
CA ALA A 798 16.42 9.78 -32.13
C ALA A 798 17.55 9.71 -31.08
N VAL A 799 17.39 8.92 -30.02
CA VAL A 799 18.43 8.70 -28.99
C VAL A 799 19.68 8.09 -29.62
N LYS A 800 19.53 7.09 -30.50
CA LYS A 800 20.65 6.49 -31.21
C LYS A 800 21.43 7.55 -32.01
N THR A 801 20.74 8.33 -32.84
CA THR A 801 21.37 9.41 -33.62
C THR A 801 21.99 10.50 -32.74
N TRP A 802 21.41 10.78 -31.57
CA TRP A 802 21.93 11.78 -30.64
C TRP A 802 23.22 11.31 -29.97
N VAL A 803 23.28 10.06 -29.51
CA VAL A 803 24.48 9.45 -28.90
C VAL A 803 25.65 9.43 -29.88
N GLU A 804 25.42 9.10 -31.15
CA GLU A 804 26.45 9.11 -32.22
C GLU A 804 27.08 10.49 -32.45
N LYS A 805 26.39 11.57 -32.05
CA LYS A 805 26.83 12.96 -32.23
C LYS A 805 27.45 13.57 -30.96
N LEU A 806 27.53 12.84 -29.86
CA LEU A 806 28.14 13.34 -28.64
C LEU A 806 29.66 13.44 -28.81
N ASP A 807 30.25 14.54 -28.33
CA ASP A 807 31.70 14.73 -28.37
C ASP A 807 32.36 13.89 -27.27
N PRO A 808 33.17 12.86 -27.60
CA PRO A 808 33.83 12.03 -26.60
C PRO A 808 34.83 12.81 -25.72
N ALA A 809 35.24 14.03 -26.11
CA ALA A 809 36.13 14.88 -25.33
C ALA A 809 35.39 15.77 -24.32
N ASP A 810 34.06 15.95 -24.44
CA ASP A 810 33.28 16.76 -23.50
C ASP A 810 33.18 16.03 -22.13
N PRO A 811 33.56 16.67 -21.01
CA PRO A 811 33.49 16.09 -19.68
C PRO A 811 32.10 15.57 -19.29
N VAL A 812 31.02 16.11 -19.85
CA VAL A 812 29.65 15.66 -19.52
C VAL A 812 29.18 14.47 -20.36
N THR A 813 29.95 14.01 -21.35
CA THR A 813 29.51 12.99 -22.30
C THR A 813 29.14 11.66 -21.64
N GLU A 814 29.89 11.21 -20.63
CA GLU A 814 29.54 9.97 -19.92
C GLU A 814 28.20 10.10 -19.20
N ARG A 815 27.91 11.24 -18.60
CA ARG A 815 26.60 11.51 -17.99
C ARG A 815 25.50 11.58 -19.06
N LEU A 816 25.74 12.22 -20.21
CA LEU A 816 24.76 12.28 -21.31
C LEU A 816 24.46 10.89 -21.91
N ARG A 817 25.45 10.00 -21.94
CA ARG A 817 25.24 8.60 -22.32
C ARG A 817 24.39 7.85 -21.29
N CYS A 818 24.53 8.14 -19.99
CA CYS A 818 23.59 7.65 -18.98
C CYS A 818 22.17 8.19 -19.18
N GLU A 819 22.01 9.48 -19.53
CA GLU A 819 20.69 10.04 -19.88
C GLU A 819 20.03 9.27 -21.03
N ALA A 820 20.79 8.97 -22.09
CA ALA A 820 20.32 8.13 -23.19
C ALA A 820 19.91 6.73 -22.71
N LEU A 821 20.71 6.08 -21.87
CA LEU A 821 20.39 4.76 -21.31
C LEU A 821 19.08 4.78 -20.52
N TRP A 822 18.88 5.80 -19.67
CA TRP A 822 17.66 5.92 -18.84
C TRP A 822 16.41 6.21 -19.67
N ILE A 823 16.52 7.01 -20.74
CA ILE A 823 15.41 7.22 -21.66
C ILE A 823 15.02 5.89 -22.30
N LEU A 824 15.99 5.13 -22.82
CA LEU A 824 15.74 3.81 -23.40
C LEU A 824 15.17 2.82 -22.37
N GLN A 825 15.62 2.88 -21.11
CA GLN A 825 15.06 2.11 -20.00
C GLN A 825 13.57 2.42 -19.77
N GLY A 826 13.16 3.70 -19.81
CA GLY A 826 11.75 4.10 -19.66
C GLY A 826 10.81 3.62 -20.78
N HIS A 827 11.39 3.14 -21.89
CA HIS A 827 10.70 2.47 -22.99
C HIS A 827 10.88 0.94 -22.99
N HIS A 828 11.58 0.37 -22.00
CA HIS A 828 12.05 -1.03 -21.98
C HIS A 828 12.77 -1.45 -23.27
N ALA A 829 13.52 -0.52 -23.87
CA ALA A 829 14.21 -0.67 -25.15
C ALA A 829 15.72 -0.41 -25.00
N VAL A 830 16.32 -0.92 -23.91
CA VAL A 830 17.73 -0.72 -23.58
C VAL A 830 18.63 -1.20 -24.71
N ASP A 831 19.45 -0.29 -25.25
CA ASP A 831 20.42 -0.61 -26.29
C ASP A 831 21.63 -1.35 -25.69
N ALA A 832 21.92 -2.54 -26.20
CA ALA A 832 22.94 -3.43 -25.65
C ALA A 832 24.37 -2.90 -25.81
N ASP A 833 24.67 -2.20 -26.91
CA ASP A 833 26.00 -1.66 -27.19
C ASP A 833 26.28 -0.42 -26.35
N LEU A 834 25.29 0.47 -26.21
CA LEU A 834 25.33 1.59 -25.29
C LEU A 834 25.51 1.11 -23.85
N LEU A 835 24.72 0.11 -23.43
CA LEU A 835 24.84 -0.46 -22.09
C LEU A 835 26.25 -1.03 -21.87
N LYS A 836 26.74 -1.90 -22.75
CA LYS A 836 28.08 -2.51 -22.65
C LYS A 836 29.18 -1.45 -22.59
N SER A 837 29.05 -0.41 -23.39
CA SER A 837 30.05 0.67 -23.45
C SER A 837 30.02 1.58 -22.21
N LEU A 838 28.86 1.79 -21.57
CA LEU A 838 28.76 2.45 -20.26
C LEU A 838 29.31 1.59 -19.12
N LEU A 839 29.12 0.27 -19.17
CA LEU A 839 29.73 -0.66 -18.22
C LEU A 839 31.26 -0.69 -18.29
N ALA A 840 31.84 -0.26 -19.42
CA ALA A 840 33.28 -0.09 -19.60
C ALA A 840 33.75 1.37 -19.40
N SER A 841 32.87 2.27 -18.96
CA SER A 841 33.21 3.69 -18.78
C SER A 841 34.35 3.89 -17.79
N LYS A 842 35.17 4.93 -18.00
CA LYS A 842 36.15 5.38 -17.00
C LYS A 842 35.46 5.97 -15.77
N SER A 843 34.26 6.54 -15.93
CA SER A 843 33.47 7.08 -14.82
C SER A 843 32.85 5.94 -14.00
N PRO A 844 33.17 5.79 -12.71
CA PRO A 844 32.51 4.80 -11.85
C PRO A 844 31.02 5.11 -11.67
N ASP A 845 30.62 6.38 -11.71
CA ASP A 845 29.20 6.76 -11.60
C ASP A 845 28.39 6.30 -12.80
N ALA A 846 28.96 6.41 -14.00
CA ALA A 846 28.34 5.90 -15.22
C ALA A 846 28.18 4.38 -15.17
N ARG A 847 29.19 3.65 -14.67
CA ARG A 847 29.11 2.20 -14.47
C ARG A 847 28.06 1.82 -13.43
N ALA A 848 27.96 2.55 -12.32
CA ALA A 848 26.95 2.33 -11.28
C ALA A 848 25.52 2.57 -11.79
N ALA A 849 25.29 3.67 -12.52
CA ALA A 849 24.02 3.98 -13.17
C ALA A 849 23.59 2.89 -14.18
N ALA A 850 24.54 2.39 -14.97
CA ALA A 850 24.29 1.28 -15.89
C ALA A 850 24.00 -0.04 -15.15
N MET A 851 24.66 -0.32 -14.03
CA MET A 851 24.37 -1.49 -13.18
C MET A 851 22.97 -1.45 -12.56
N ARG A 852 22.48 -0.28 -12.16
CA ARG A 852 21.08 -0.11 -11.74
C ARG A 852 20.11 -0.49 -12.86
N THR A 853 20.39 -0.04 -14.08
CA THR A 853 19.59 -0.40 -15.28
C THR A 853 19.59 -1.90 -15.51
N VAL A 854 20.75 -2.57 -15.39
CA VAL A 854 20.85 -4.04 -15.51
C VAL A 854 19.98 -4.76 -14.47
N ALA A 855 20.00 -4.29 -13.22
CA ALA A 855 19.21 -4.90 -12.14
C ALA A 855 17.70 -4.70 -12.31
N ASP A 856 17.28 -3.51 -12.75
CA ASP A 856 15.86 -3.17 -12.93
C ASP A 856 15.28 -3.82 -14.21
N GLU A 857 16.06 -3.96 -15.28
CA GLU A 857 15.70 -4.62 -16.54
C GLU A 857 16.14 -6.09 -16.62
N ARG A 858 16.49 -6.72 -15.50
CA ARG A 858 17.06 -8.09 -15.44
C ARG A 858 16.25 -9.17 -16.16
N GLU A 859 14.93 -8.99 -16.25
CA GLU A 859 14.02 -9.93 -16.92
C GLU A 859 14.05 -9.77 -18.46
N ARG A 860 14.51 -8.63 -18.96
CA ARG A 860 14.60 -8.29 -20.39
C ARG A 860 16.03 -8.28 -20.93
N ILE A 861 17.03 -8.34 -20.05
CA ILE A 861 18.45 -8.44 -20.39
C ILE A 861 18.93 -9.87 -20.12
N PRO A 862 19.06 -10.75 -21.16
CA PRO A 862 19.39 -12.16 -20.96
C PRO A 862 20.72 -12.41 -20.22
N ALA A 863 21.70 -11.52 -20.38
CA ALA A 863 23.03 -11.61 -19.76
C ALA A 863 23.14 -10.85 -18.42
N ALA A 864 22.03 -10.44 -17.81
CA ALA A 864 22.04 -9.61 -16.61
C ALA A 864 22.88 -10.20 -15.46
N LEU A 865 22.71 -11.50 -15.17
CA LEU A 865 23.48 -12.18 -14.12
C LEU A 865 24.99 -12.11 -14.37
N GLU A 866 25.44 -12.39 -15.60
CA GLU A 866 26.86 -12.35 -15.94
C GLU A 866 27.45 -10.93 -15.89
N MET A 867 26.68 -9.92 -16.32
CA MET A 867 27.08 -8.52 -16.21
C MET A 867 27.24 -8.09 -14.74
N LEU A 868 26.30 -8.48 -13.87
CA LEU A 868 26.35 -8.19 -12.43
C LEU A 868 27.52 -8.91 -11.74
N LYS A 869 27.77 -10.18 -12.09
CA LYS A 869 28.93 -10.95 -11.60
C LYS A 869 30.25 -10.26 -11.96
N ALA A 870 30.39 -9.80 -13.19
CA ALA A 870 31.59 -9.09 -13.64
C ALA A 870 31.82 -7.78 -12.85
N ALA A 871 30.75 -7.01 -12.59
CA ALA A 871 30.82 -5.76 -11.84
C ALA A 871 31.02 -5.94 -10.32
N ALA A 872 30.78 -7.14 -9.78
CA ALA A 872 30.99 -7.44 -8.36
C ALA A 872 32.46 -7.27 -7.91
N VAL A 873 33.41 -7.34 -8.84
CA VAL A 873 34.85 -7.12 -8.58
C VAL A 873 35.37 -5.79 -9.16
N ASP A 874 34.48 -4.86 -9.51
CA ASP A 874 34.87 -3.52 -9.97
C ASP A 874 35.78 -2.83 -8.95
N ALA A 875 36.74 -2.02 -9.41
CA ALA A 875 37.64 -1.28 -8.53
C ALA A 875 36.89 -0.31 -7.60
N ASN A 876 35.79 0.29 -8.08
CA ASN A 876 35.02 1.26 -7.32
C ASN A 876 33.91 0.58 -6.48
N PRO A 877 33.86 0.82 -5.14
CA PRO A 877 32.85 0.23 -4.26
C PRO A 877 31.40 0.59 -4.59
N ARG A 878 31.11 1.75 -5.19
CA ARG A 878 29.74 2.13 -5.60
C ARG A 878 29.18 1.20 -6.66
N VAL A 879 30.01 0.87 -7.66
CA VAL A 879 29.66 -0.09 -8.73
C VAL A 879 29.42 -1.47 -8.12
N ARG A 880 30.27 -1.90 -7.18
CA ARG A 880 30.08 -3.17 -6.46
C ARG A 880 28.77 -3.19 -5.67
N THR A 881 28.40 -2.08 -5.02
CA THR A 881 27.13 -1.98 -4.27
C THR A 881 25.90 -2.14 -5.19
N GLU A 882 25.88 -1.48 -6.34
CA GLU A 882 24.80 -1.65 -7.34
C GLU A 882 24.79 -3.08 -7.92
N ALA A 883 25.96 -3.67 -8.19
CA ALA A 883 26.06 -5.05 -8.64
C ALA A 883 25.51 -6.04 -7.60
N VAL A 884 25.89 -5.89 -6.33
CA VAL A 884 25.41 -6.72 -5.21
C VAL A 884 23.91 -6.53 -4.99
N ARG A 885 23.38 -5.30 -5.12
CA ARG A 885 21.94 -5.03 -5.14
C ARG A 885 21.26 -5.84 -6.24
N GLY A 886 21.77 -5.82 -7.47
CA GLY A 886 21.22 -6.60 -8.58
C GLY A 886 21.30 -8.11 -8.36
N LEU A 887 22.43 -8.61 -7.85
CA LEU A 887 22.65 -10.04 -7.55
C LEU A 887 21.65 -10.58 -6.53
N SER A 888 21.12 -9.73 -5.64
CA SER A 888 20.11 -10.14 -4.66
C SER A 888 18.81 -10.66 -5.27
N PHE A 889 18.52 -10.37 -6.55
CA PHE A 889 17.35 -10.89 -7.26
C PHE A 889 17.57 -12.24 -7.95
N PHE A 890 18.79 -12.80 -7.85
CA PHE A 890 19.14 -14.09 -8.42
C PHE A 890 19.44 -15.09 -7.29
N PRO A 891 18.45 -15.88 -6.83
CA PRO A 891 18.67 -16.89 -5.82
C PRO A 891 19.47 -18.08 -6.39
N SER A 892 20.79 -17.93 -6.48
CA SER A 892 21.71 -18.95 -7.01
C SER A 892 23.06 -18.95 -6.29
N ALA A 893 23.75 -20.09 -6.34
CA ALA A 893 25.11 -20.24 -5.83
C ALA A 893 26.10 -19.29 -6.53
N ASP A 894 25.99 -19.16 -7.85
CA ASP A 894 26.81 -18.24 -8.65
C ASP A 894 26.63 -16.78 -8.22
N GLY A 895 25.38 -16.37 -7.96
CA GLY A 895 25.08 -15.03 -7.46
C GLY A 895 25.73 -14.79 -6.10
N ALA A 896 25.60 -15.75 -5.18
CA ALA A 896 26.22 -15.67 -3.86
C ALA A 896 27.76 -15.64 -3.92
N ALA A 897 28.38 -16.42 -4.81
CA ALA A 897 29.83 -16.40 -5.02
C ALA A 897 30.34 -15.01 -5.46
N ALA A 898 29.60 -14.34 -6.36
CA ALA A 898 29.92 -12.98 -6.78
C ALA A 898 29.72 -11.95 -5.66
N VAL A 899 28.66 -12.07 -4.85
CA VAL A 899 28.46 -11.21 -3.67
C VAL A 899 29.64 -11.36 -2.68
N LEU A 900 30.08 -12.60 -2.41
CA LEU A 900 31.25 -12.86 -1.56
C LEU A 900 32.53 -12.27 -2.16
N ALA A 901 32.72 -12.34 -3.47
CA ALA A 901 33.85 -11.71 -4.16
C ALA A 901 33.85 -10.18 -3.93
N ALA A 902 32.70 -9.52 -4.08
CA ALA A 902 32.56 -8.09 -3.80
C ALA A 902 32.90 -7.73 -2.35
N MET A 903 32.42 -8.52 -1.39
CA MET A 903 32.66 -8.29 0.04
C MET A 903 34.12 -8.53 0.46
N LYS A 904 34.88 -9.34 -0.28
CA LYS A 904 36.29 -9.62 0.02
C LYS A 904 37.26 -8.57 -0.52
N MET A 905 36.83 -7.71 -1.44
CA MET A 905 37.65 -6.64 -2.02
C MET A 905 38.22 -5.72 -0.92
N LYS A 906 39.46 -5.24 -1.13
CA LYS A 906 40.16 -4.34 -0.21
C LYS A 906 40.45 -2.97 -0.86
N PRO A 907 40.34 -1.86 -0.11
CA PRO A 907 39.82 -1.77 1.27
C PRO A 907 38.34 -2.17 1.33
N ALA A 908 37.91 -2.71 2.48
CA ALA A 908 36.51 -3.09 2.68
C ALA A 908 35.64 -1.84 2.74
N ASP A 909 34.44 -1.92 2.17
CA ASP A 909 33.49 -0.81 2.11
C ASP A 909 32.21 -1.16 2.87
N THR A 910 31.74 -0.27 3.75
CA THR A 910 30.59 -0.52 4.62
C THR A 910 29.29 -0.73 3.84
N PHE A 911 29.09 -0.03 2.73
CA PHE A 911 27.86 -0.17 1.92
C PHE A 911 27.88 -1.49 1.14
N VAL A 912 29.03 -1.90 0.61
CA VAL A 912 29.18 -3.22 -0.01
C VAL A 912 28.93 -4.33 1.01
N GLN A 913 29.47 -4.21 2.24
CA GLN A 913 29.22 -5.21 3.30
C GLN A 913 27.74 -5.28 3.68
N TYR A 914 27.10 -4.13 3.93
CA TYR A 914 25.69 -4.09 4.30
C TYR A 914 24.79 -4.69 3.21
N THR A 915 25.03 -4.29 1.95
CA THR A 915 24.24 -4.78 0.81
C THR A 915 24.52 -6.25 0.56
N GLY A 916 25.76 -6.70 0.77
CA GLY A 916 26.17 -8.10 0.64
C GLY A 916 25.52 -8.99 1.69
N ASP A 917 25.51 -8.56 2.96
CA ASP A 917 24.80 -9.26 4.03
C ASP A 917 23.31 -9.43 3.67
N ALA A 918 22.67 -8.36 3.20
CA ALA A 918 21.26 -8.38 2.81
C ALA A 918 21.01 -9.28 1.58
N ALA A 919 21.88 -9.20 0.57
CA ALA A 919 21.77 -10.01 -0.64
C ALA A 919 21.94 -11.50 -0.35
N LEU A 920 22.95 -11.88 0.45
CA LEU A 920 23.16 -13.27 0.87
C LEU A 920 21.99 -13.79 1.70
N ALA A 921 21.45 -12.99 2.63
CA ALA A 921 20.30 -13.39 3.42
C ALA A 921 19.03 -13.59 2.57
N ALA A 922 18.76 -12.68 1.63
CA ALA A 922 17.61 -12.77 0.73
C ALA A 922 17.68 -13.95 -0.25
N THR A 923 18.88 -14.36 -0.63
CA THR A 923 19.12 -15.44 -1.60
C THR A 923 19.50 -16.77 -0.97
N ILE A 924 19.36 -16.93 0.36
CA ILE A 924 19.82 -18.11 1.11
C ILE A 924 19.31 -19.44 0.54
N THR A 925 18.09 -19.48 0.03
CA THR A 925 17.50 -20.67 -0.59
C THR A 925 18.25 -21.12 -1.86
N GLY A 926 18.88 -20.18 -2.57
CA GLY A 926 19.61 -20.41 -3.81
C GLY A 926 21.05 -20.90 -3.65
N TRP A 927 21.70 -20.64 -2.50
CA TRP A 927 23.12 -20.94 -2.31
C TRP A 927 23.43 -21.86 -1.14
N ARG A 928 22.52 -22.05 -0.17
CA ARG A 928 22.79 -22.83 1.05
C ARG A 928 23.25 -24.26 0.78
N GLN A 929 22.65 -24.94 -0.20
CA GLN A 929 23.03 -26.33 -0.51
C GLN A 929 24.44 -26.40 -1.11
N ALA A 930 24.82 -25.46 -1.97
CA ALA A 930 26.17 -25.36 -2.49
C ALA A 930 27.20 -25.08 -1.37
N TYR A 931 26.85 -24.20 -0.42
CA TYR A 931 27.66 -23.97 0.77
C TYR A 931 27.88 -25.24 1.59
N LEU A 932 26.82 -25.98 1.90
CA LEU A 932 26.89 -27.22 2.69
C LEU A 932 27.71 -28.33 2.02
N LYS A 933 27.78 -28.32 0.68
CA LYS A 933 28.66 -29.21 -0.11
C LYS A 933 30.10 -28.73 -0.21
N GLY A 934 30.42 -27.56 0.35
CA GLY A 934 31.74 -26.94 0.31
C GLY A 934 32.07 -26.21 -0.99
N GLU A 935 31.11 -26.06 -1.92
CA GLU A 935 31.33 -25.50 -3.26
C GLU A 935 31.64 -24.00 -3.23
N LEU A 936 31.15 -23.27 -2.21
CA LEU A 936 31.31 -21.81 -2.10
C LEU A 936 32.50 -21.36 -1.25
N THR A 937 33.07 -22.25 -0.44
CA THR A 937 34.04 -21.86 0.62
C THR A 937 35.24 -22.79 0.72
N LYS A 938 35.49 -23.61 -0.30
CA LYS A 938 36.66 -24.47 -0.35
C LYS A 938 37.92 -23.61 -0.23
N ASP A 939 38.69 -23.84 0.83
CA ASP A 939 39.92 -23.11 1.17
C ASP A 939 39.75 -21.57 1.34
N ASP A 940 38.51 -21.08 1.57
CA ASP A 940 38.19 -19.66 1.76
C ASP A 940 37.53 -19.41 3.13
N ALA A 941 38.37 -19.22 4.14
CA ALA A 941 37.94 -18.99 5.52
C ALA A 941 37.14 -17.69 5.70
N VAL A 942 37.37 -16.68 4.86
CA VAL A 942 36.64 -15.39 4.93
C VAL A 942 35.22 -15.58 4.44
N SER A 943 35.04 -16.18 3.25
CA SER A 943 33.71 -16.49 2.73
C SER A 943 32.95 -17.45 3.65
N LYS A 944 33.65 -18.43 4.22
CA LYS A 944 33.08 -19.30 5.26
C LYS A 944 32.57 -18.48 6.44
N SER A 945 33.40 -17.59 7.01
CA SER A 945 33.00 -16.74 8.13
C SER A 945 31.84 -15.81 7.79
N LEU A 946 31.75 -15.29 6.56
CA LEU A 946 30.64 -14.44 6.12
C LEU A 946 29.35 -15.25 6.01
N LEU A 947 29.38 -16.39 5.31
CA LEU A 947 28.20 -17.26 5.15
C LEU A 947 27.76 -17.86 6.49
N ASP A 948 28.70 -18.35 7.30
CA ASP A 948 28.45 -18.73 8.69
C ASP A 948 27.91 -17.55 9.47
N GLY A 949 28.38 -16.34 9.22
CA GLY A 949 27.86 -15.10 9.80
C GLY A 949 26.44 -14.77 9.37
N ILE A 950 25.98 -15.15 8.18
CA ILE A 950 24.60 -14.99 7.72
C ILE A 950 23.70 -16.09 8.27
N ILE A 951 24.16 -17.35 8.22
CA ILE A 951 23.53 -18.50 8.89
C ILE A 951 23.52 -18.33 10.42
N ALA A 952 24.47 -17.56 10.94
CA ALA A 952 24.52 -17.13 12.31
C ALA A 952 24.04 -15.70 12.47
N GLN A 953 23.54 -14.94 11.52
CA GLN A 953 22.67 -13.79 11.87
C GLN A 953 21.27 -14.30 12.19
N ASP A 954 20.99 -15.49 11.66
CA ASP A 954 20.30 -16.59 12.31
C ASP A 954 21.06 -17.12 13.58
N LYS A 955 21.73 -16.30 14.44
CA LYS A 955 22.65 -16.74 15.59
C LYS A 955 21.95 -17.69 16.53
N LYS A 956 20.68 -17.37 16.79
CA LYS A 956 19.79 -18.16 17.60
C LYS A 956 19.70 -19.55 17.00
N GLY A 957 19.44 -19.62 15.70
CA GLY A 957 19.48 -20.86 14.96
C GLY A 957 20.85 -21.52 14.94
N ALA A 958 21.94 -20.81 14.68
CA ALA A 958 23.29 -21.37 14.66
C ALA A 958 23.72 -22.01 16.00
N GLN A 959 23.27 -21.49 17.15
CA GLN A 959 23.48 -22.15 18.45
C GLN A 959 22.70 -23.45 18.58
N ALA A 960 21.49 -23.52 18.01
CA ALA A 960 20.68 -24.73 18.00
C ALA A 960 21.18 -25.78 17.00
N VAL A 961 21.94 -25.40 15.97
CA VAL A 961 22.38 -26.29 14.87
C VAL A 961 23.11 -27.56 15.36
N PRO A 962 24.15 -27.52 16.22
CA PRO A 962 24.85 -28.74 16.63
C PRO A 962 23.94 -29.75 17.34
N TYR A 963 22.98 -29.25 18.12
CA TYR A 963 22.03 -30.07 18.86
C TYR A 963 20.93 -30.62 17.95
N LEU A 964 20.41 -29.81 17.03
CA LEU A 964 19.46 -30.27 16.00
C LEU A 964 20.12 -31.29 15.05
N GLN A 965 21.42 -31.16 14.76
CA GLN A 965 22.17 -32.16 13.99
C GLN A 965 22.32 -33.50 14.73
N ILE A 966 22.56 -33.50 16.04
CA ILE A 966 22.57 -34.71 16.88
C ILE A 966 21.18 -35.39 16.88
N LEU A 967 20.11 -34.60 16.84
CA LEU A 967 18.74 -35.08 16.99
C LEU A 967 18.08 -35.51 15.69
N LEU A 968 18.38 -34.82 14.58
CA LEU A 968 17.76 -34.99 13.25
C LEU A 968 18.73 -35.58 12.21
N GLY A 969 20.00 -35.74 12.55
CA GLY A 969 21.03 -36.30 11.67
C GLY A 969 20.82 -37.80 11.38
N LYS A 970 21.40 -38.27 10.27
CA LYS A 970 21.29 -39.68 9.84
C LYS A 970 22.14 -40.65 10.67
N ASP A 971 23.13 -40.15 11.41
CA ASP A 971 24.00 -40.96 12.27
C ASP A 971 23.27 -41.30 13.58
N GLN A 972 23.18 -42.60 13.92
CA GLN A 972 22.61 -43.02 15.20
C GLN A 972 23.54 -42.63 16.37
N LYS A 973 23.24 -41.52 17.05
CA LYS A 973 23.89 -41.08 18.30
C LYS A 973 23.32 -41.80 19.52
N SER A 974 24.09 -41.91 20.60
CA SER A 974 23.65 -42.58 21.83
C SER A 974 22.48 -41.85 22.49
N ALA A 975 21.68 -42.56 23.30
CA ALA A 975 20.56 -41.97 24.04
C ALA A 975 21.05 -40.84 24.99
N GLU A 976 22.24 -40.97 25.56
CA GLU A 976 22.83 -39.95 26.43
C GLU A 976 23.16 -38.65 25.65
N GLU A 977 23.74 -38.77 24.45
CA GLU A 977 24.03 -37.62 23.58
C GLU A 977 22.74 -36.93 23.09
N ARG A 978 21.73 -37.71 22.71
CA ARG A 978 20.41 -37.17 22.31
C ARG A 978 19.75 -36.43 23.48
N ASN A 979 19.76 -36.99 24.69
CA ASN A 979 19.18 -36.34 25.86
C ASN A 979 19.91 -35.03 26.21
N LYS A 980 21.24 -35.01 26.15
CA LYS A 980 22.04 -33.77 26.33
C LYS A 980 21.70 -32.71 25.27
N ALA A 981 21.48 -33.12 24.02
CA ALA A 981 21.12 -32.20 22.95
C ALA A 981 19.71 -31.60 23.12
N MET A 982 18.71 -32.40 23.50
CA MET A 982 17.37 -31.90 23.80
C MET A 982 17.37 -30.94 25.01
N GLN A 983 18.13 -31.28 26.06
CA GLN A 983 18.30 -30.40 27.23
C GLN A 983 18.95 -29.07 26.84
N SER A 984 19.99 -29.12 26.01
CA SER A 984 20.67 -27.91 25.53
C SER A 984 19.74 -26.99 24.72
N LEU A 985 18.90 -27.55 23.84
CA LEU A 985 17.89 -26.77 23.11
C LEU A 985 16.82 -26.19 24.04
N ALA A 986 16.40 -26.93 25.06
CA ALA A 986 15.40 -26.48 26.02
C ALA A 986 15.87 -25.30 26.88
N ASP A 987 17.15 -25.31 27.25
CA ASP A 987 17.79 -24.27 28.06
C ASP A 987 18.07 -22.99 27.26
N MET A 988 18.05 -23.04 25.92
CA MET A 988 18.14 -21.86 25.04
C MET A 988 16.84 -21.04 25.07
N LYS A 989 16.79 -20.05 25.97
CA LYS A 989 15.71 -19.08 26.10
C LYS A 989 15.95 -17.83 25.25
N THR A 990 16.27 -18.03 23.97
CA THR A 990 16.70 -16.95 23.07
C THR A 990 15.72 -16.69 21.92
N GLY A 991 14.66 -17.49 21.77
CA GLY A 991 13.63 -17.31 20.74
C GLY A 991 12.83 -16.00 20.91
N ASN A 992 12.07 -15.62 19.89
CA ASN A 992 11.12 -14.51 19.90
C ASN A 992 9.69 -15.07 19.83
N ALA A 993 8.87 -14.79 20.84
CA ALA A 993 7.50 -15.32 20.93
C ALA A 993 6.56 -14.79 19.82
N GLU A 994 6.74 -13.56 19.33
CA GLU A 994 5.91 -13.01 18.24
C GLU A 994 6.22 -13.68 16.91
N ASN A 995 7.50 -13.92 16.62
CA ASN A 995 7.90 -14.73 15.47
C ASN A 995 7.45 -16.19 15.63
N GLY A 996 7.57 -16.72 16.85
CA GLY A 996 7.17 -18.08 17.19
C GLY A 996 5.69 -18.34 16.97
N LYS A 997 4.85 -17.33 17.16
CA LYS A 997 3.43 -17.38 16.81
C LYS A 997 3.21 -17.57 15.30
N ILE A 998 4.01 -16.91 14.46
CA ILE A 998 3.97 -17.08 13.00
C ILE A 998 4.42 -18.50 12.61
N VAL A 999 5.49 -19.00 13.23
CA VAL A 999 5.99 -20.36 13.00
C VAL A 999 4.99 -21.42 13.46
N PHE A 1000 4.35 -21.22 14.62
CA PHE A 1000 3.28 -22.08 15.14
C PHE A 1000 2.10 -22.15 14.17
N ARG A 1001 1.66 -20.99 13.67
CA ARG A 1001 0.60 -20.91 12.65
C ARG A 1001 0.96 -21.66 11.37
N ARG A 1002 2.23 -21.62 10.96
CA ARG A 1002 2.67 -22.31 9.74
C ARG A 1002 2.75 -23.84 9.89
N ASN A 1003 3.19 -24.33 11.05
CA ASN A 1003 3.61 -25.73 11.19
C ASN A 1003 2.81 -26.56 12.21
N CYS A 1004 2.14 -25.94 13.17
CA CYS A 1004 1.53 -26.64 14.32
C CYS A 1004 0.00 -26.54 14.34
N ILE A 1005 -0.56 -25.48 13.74
CA ILE A 1005 -1.98 -25.14 13.84
C ILE A 1005 -2.93 -26.15 13.18
N ALA A 1006 -2.42 -26.95 12.25
CA ALA A 1006 -3.17 -28.00 11.56
C ALA A 1006 -3.67 -29.09 12.52
N CYS A 1007 -2.99 -29.27 13.66
CA CYS A 1007 -3.33 -30.26 14.67
C CYS A 1007 -3.60 -29.65 16.04
N HIS A 1008 -3.06 -28.47 16.34
CA HIS A 1008 -3.14 -27.86 17.67
C HIS A 1008 -3.89 -26.54 17.66
N GLN A 1009 -4.67 -26.30 18.71
CA GLN A 1009 -5.43 -25.08 18.90
C GLN A 1009 -4.75 -24.15 19.90
N VAL A 1010 -4.68 -22.85 19.59
CA VAL A 1010 -4.18 -21.78 20.47
C VAL A 1010 -5.05 -20.53 20.34
N PHE A 1011 -5.55 -19.98 21.44
CA PHE A 1011 -6.41 -18.79 21.51
C PHE A 1011 -7.64 -18.89 20.59
N GLY A 1012 -8.20 -20.09 20.48
CA GLY A 1012 -9.32 -20.41 19.58
C GLY A 1012 -8.93 -20.61 18.11
N GLU A 1013 -7.66 -20.47 17.76
CA GLU A 1013 -7.13 -20.62 16.40
C GLU A 1013 -6.50 -22.02 16.21
N GLY A 1014 -6.88 -22.74 15.15
CA GLY A 1014 -6.34 -24.06 14.82
C GLY A 1014 -7.22 -25.25 15.19
N ALA A 1015 -6.75 -26.46 14.86
CA ALA A 1015 -7.51 -27.69 15.05
C ALA A 1015 -7.35 -28.27 16.46
N ASN A 1016 -8.40 -28.88 16.99
CA ASN A 1016 -8.37 -29.54 18.30
C ASN A 1016 -8.20 -31.07 18.14
N TYR A 1017 -7.19 -31.48 17.37
CA TYR A 1017 -6.85 -32.90 17.18
C TYR A 1017 -5.80 -33.34 18.20
N GLY A 1018 -4.71 -32.58 18.28
CA GLY A 1018 -3.74 -32.64 19.35
C GLY A 1018 -4.20 -31.83 20.57
N PRO A 1019 -3.42 -31.87 21.65
CA PRO A 1019 -3.69 -31.02 22.80
C PRO A 1019 -3.83 -29.54 22.44
N GLN A 1020 -4.73 -28.84 23.13
CA GLN A 1020 -4.81 -27.40 23.12
C GLN A 1020 -3.57 -26.78 23.82
N MET A 1021 -3.15 -25.60 23.34
CA MET A 1021 -1.87 -24.99 23.70
C MET A 1021 -1.96 -23.91 24.78
N ASP A 1022 -2.99 -23.05 24.74
CA ASP A 1022 -3.20 -21.90 25.64
C ASP A 1022 -4.23 -22.12 26.77
N GLY A 1023 -5.05 -23.18 26.64
CA GLY A 1023 -6.08 -23.55 27.61
C GLY A 1023 -7.41 -22.79 27.47
N ASN A 1024 -8.52 -23.46 27.81
CA ASN A 1024 -9.86 -22.85 27.90
C ASN A 1024 -10.11 -22.20 29.28
N PRO A 1025 -11.17 -21.36 29.44
CA PRO A 1025 -11.53 -20.70 30.70
C PRO A 1025 -11.63 -21.63 31.92
N ASP A 1026 -11.88 -22.93 31.67
CA ASP A 1026 -12.10 -23.96 32.70
C ASP A 1026 -10.80 -24.66 33.17
N GLY A 1027 -9.64 -24.21 32.67
CA GLY A 1027 -8.34 -24.65 33.15
C GLY A 1027 -7.87 -26.04 32.71
N LYS A 1028 -8.57 -26.71 31.78
CA LYS A 1028 -8.16 -27.98 31.12
C LYS A 1028 -7.56 -27.68 29.73
N GLY A 1029 -6.53 -28.46 29.32
CA GLY A 1029 -5.86 -28.29 28.01
C GLY A 1029 -4.59 -27.42 28.02
N LYS A 1030 -3.80 -27.52 29.08
CA LYS A 1030 -2.67 -26.62 29.38
C LYS A 1030 -1.33 -27.11 28.82
N VAL A 1031 -1.13 -27.37 27.53
CA VAL A 1031 0.21 -27.85 27.10
C VAL A 1031 1.31 -26.81 27.31
N GLY A 1032 1.06 -25.53 26.97
CA GLY A 1032 1.99 -24.43 27.24
C GLY A 1032 2.29 -24.19 28.72
N LYS A 1033 1.33 -24.50 29.61
CA LYS A 1033 1.48 -24.37 31.08
C LYS A 1033 1.96 -25.64 31.80
N ARG A 1034 1.64 -26.85 31.29
CA ARG A 1034 1.88 -28.16 31.93
C ARG A 1034 3.24 -28.76 31.55
N LEU A 1035 3.68 -28.58 30.31
CA LEU A 1035 4.95 -29.16 29.86
C LEU A 1035 6.13 -28.23 30.20
N SER A 1036 7.23 -28.84 30.63
CA SER A 1036 8.50 -28.13 30.70
C SER A 1036 9.00 -27.82 29.29
N ARG A 1037 9.88 -26.81 29.14
CA ARG A 1037 10.53 -26.51 27.86
C ARG A 1037 11.21 -27.73 27.25
N LEU A 1038 11.82 -28.57 28.08
CA LEU A 1038 12.41 -29.84 27.65
C LEU A 1038 11.39 -30.76 27.00
N LYS A 1039 10.22 -30.92 27.63
CA LYS A 1039 9.16 -31.76 27.09
C LYS A 1039 8.54 -31.18 25.83
N LEU A 1040 8.49 -29.84 25.67
CA LEU A 1040 8.10 -29.22 24.39
C LEU A 1040 9.10 -29.52 23.27
N VAL A 1041 10.40 -29.44 23.55
CA VAL A 1041 11.46 -29.80 22.59
C VAL A 1041 11.36 -31.28 22.21
N GLU A 1042 11.26 -32.17 23.20
CA GLU A 1042 11.14 -33.62 22.99
C GLU A 1042 9.90 -33.97 22.16
N SER A 1043 8.73 -33.38 22.45
CA SER A 1043 7.49 -33.65 21.69
C SER A 1043 7.55 -33.22 20.22
N ILE A 1044 8.34 -32.19 19.87
CA ILE A 1044 8.48 -31.73 18.48
C ILE A 1044 9.58 -32.51 17.73
N ILE A 1045 10.63 -32.92 18.45
CA ILE A 1045 11.78 -33.65 17.87
C ILE A 1045 11.48 -35.14 17.72
N ASP A 1046 10.89 -35.73 18.75
CA ASP A 1046 10.58 -37.15 18.85
C ASP A 1046 9.16 -37.32 19.41
N PRO A 1047 8.14 -37.10 18.56
CA PRO A 1047 6.75 -37.17 18.99
C PRO A 1047 6.36 -38.56 19.52
N ASN A 1048 7.15 -39.61 19.25
CA ASN A 1048 6.92 -40.99 19.69
C ASN A 1048 7.51 -41.32 21.07
N ALA A 1049 8.34 -40.44 21.64
CA ALA A 1049 9.03 -40.67 22.90
C ALA A 1049 8.07 -40.81 24.10
N ASP A 1050 6.99 -40.03 24.13
CA ASP A 1050 5.98 -40.04 25.18
C ASP A 1050 4.59 -39.69 24.59
N VAL A 1051 3.81 -40.73 24.31
CA VAL A 1051 2.51 -40.62 23.62
C VAL A 1051 1.40 -40.99 24.58
N ASP A 1052 0.55 -40.02 24.92
CA ASP A 1052 -0.72 -40.30 25.58
C ASP A 1052 -1.57 -41.20 24.66
N SER A 1053 -2.16 -42.26 25.21
CA SER A 1053 -2.86 -43.28 24.42
C SER A 1053 -3.99 -42.70 23.56
N LYS A 1054 -4.56 -41.54 23.93
CA LYS A 1054 -5.56 -40.83 23.12
C LYS A 1054 -4.99 -40.14 21.87
N TYR A 1055 -3.68 -39.90 21.82
CA TYR A 1055 -2.97 -39.31 20.66
C TYR A 1055 -2.14 -40.34 19.88
N SER A 1056 -2.29 -41.62 20.22
CA SER A 1056 -1.66 -42.72 19.51
C SER A 1056 -2.34 -42.99 18.18
N THR A 1057 -1.52 -43.24 17.16
CA THR A 1057 -1.92 -43.61 15.82
C THR A 1057 -2.66 -44.94 15.87
N THR A 1058 -3.91 -44.92 15.45
CA THR A 1058 -4.73 -46.09 15.21
C THR A 1058 -4.55 -46.53 13.76
N LYS A 1059 -4.07 -47.76 13.58
CA LYS A 1059 -4.04 -48.44 12.29
C LYS A 1059 -5.31 -49.30 12.16
N ILE A 1060 -6.05 -49.09 11.09
CA ILE A 1060 -7.23 -49.83 10.70
C ILE A 1060 -6.92 -50.53 9.39
N VAL A 1061 -7.23 -51.82 9.32
CA VAL A 1061 -7.28 -52.58 8.08
C VAL A 1061 -8.75 -52.86 7.83
N THR A 1062 -9.24 -52.45 6.67
CA THR A 1062 -10.62 -52.68 6.25
C THR A 1062 -10.76 -54.04 5.57
N VAL A 1063 -11.99 -54.54 5.46
CA VAL A 1063 -12.31 -55.84 4.83
C VAL A 1063 -11.93 -55.94 3.36
N ASP A 1064 -11.66 -54.81 2.69
CA ASP A 1064 -11.08 -54.72 1.34
C ASP A 1064 -9.54 -54.58 1.35
N GLU A 1065 -8.90 -55.00 2.44
CA GLU A 1065 -7.44 -55.02 2.70
C GLU A 1065 -6.74 -53.64 2.68
N LYS A 1066 -7.49 -52.52 2.70
CA LYS A 1066 -6.88 -51.19 2.75
C LYS A 1066 -6.40 -50.86 4.16
N THR A 1067 -5.15 -50.43 4.27
CA THR A 1067 -4.57 -49.95 5.52
C THR A 1067 -4.72 -48.44 5.64
N ILE A 1068 -5.32 -47.99 6.73
CA ILE A 1068 -5.46 -46.58 7.11
C ILE A 1068 -4.82 -46.39 8.48
N SER A 1069 -3.90 -45.44 8.62
CA SER A 1069 -3.23 -45.14 9.89
C SER A 1069 -3.37 -43.67 10.22
N GLY A 1070 -3.79 -43.34 11.44
CA GLY A 1070 -3.89 -41.96 11.90
C GLY A 1070 -4.48 -41.82 13.30
N LEU A 1071 -4.70 -40.59 13.75
CA LEU A 1071 -5.28 -40.29 15.05
C LEU A 1071 -6.76 -40.67 15.10
N LEU A 1072 -7.20 -41.39 16.14
CA LEU A 1072 -8.64 -41.54 16.38
C LEU A 1072 -9.26 -40.21 16.82
N VAL A 1073 -10.12 -39.63 15.98
CA VAL A 1073 -10.78 -38.35 16.26
C VAL A 1073 -12.13 -38.54 16.96
N SER A 1074 -12.91 -39.53 16.52
CA SER A 1074 -14.21 -39.85 17.11
C SER A 1074 -14.64 -41.26 16.75
N GLU A 1075 -15.50 -41.85 17.58
CA GLU A 1075 -16.03 -43.19 17.38
C GLU A 1075 -17.48 -43.25 17.86
N THR A 1076 -18.36 -43.81 17.02
CA THR A 1076 -19.75 -44.14 17.33
C THR A 1076 -19.95 -45.65 17.18
N LYS A 1077 -21.19 -46.13 17.38
CA LYS A 1077 -21.50 -47.55 17.16
C LYS A 1077 -21.49 -47.93 15.68
N GLU A 1078 -21.67 -46.97 14.78
CA GLU A 1078 -21.69 -47.22 13.33
C GLU A 1078 -20.34 -46.91 12.65
N GLU A 1079 -19.56 -45.94 13.14
CA GLU A 1079 -18.40 -45.40 12.42
C GLU A 1079 -17.21 -45.02 13.31
N VAL A 1080 -16.00 -45.20 12.79
CA VAL A 1080 -14.72 -44.79 13.37
C VAL A 1080 -14.09 -43.73 12.48
N VAL A 1081 -13.69 -42.60 13.07
CA VAL A 1081 -13.06 -41.50 12.34
C VAL A 1081 -11.59 -41.39 12.70
N ILE A 1082 -10.72 -41.60 11.71
CA ILE A 1082 -9.26 -41.51 11.83
C ILE A 1082 -8.75 -40.28 11.08
N PHE A 1083 -7.98 -39.39 11.72
CA PHE A 1083 -7.22 -38.35 11.04
C PHE A 1083 -5.83 -38.85 10.63
N ASP A 1084 -5.60 -39.05 9.33
CA ASP A 1084 -4.39 -39.69 8.79
C ASP A 1084 -3.16 -38.77 8.69
N GLY A 1085 -3.23 -37.59 9.31
CA GLY A 1085 -2.22 -36.53 9.20
C GLY A 1085 -2.47 -35.54 8.07
N LYS A 1086 -3.47 -35.80 7.20
CA LYS A 1086 -3.93 -34.87 6.16
C LYS A 1086 -5.43 -34.62 6.25
N GLU A 1087 -6.23 -35.66 6.44
CA GLU A 1087 -7.69 -35.58 6.48
C GLU A 1087 -8.33 -36.62 7.40
N LYS A 1088 -9.61 -36.43 7.75
CA LYS A 1088 -10.39 -37.40 8.52
C LYS A 1088 -10.96 -38.45 7.57
N ARG A 1089 -10.67 -39.71 7.83
CA ARG A 1089 -11.25 -40.88 7.20
C ARG A 1089 -12.28 -41.49 8.14
N THR A 1090 -13.54 -41.43 7.73
CA THR A 1090 -14.62 -42.17 8.38
C THR A 1090 -14.68 -43.57 7.80
N ILE A 1091 -14.66 -44.57 8.67
CA ILE A 1091 -14.66 -45.98 8.32
C ILE A 1091 -15.83 -46.60 9.07
N LYS A 1092 -16.75 -47.24 8.36
CA LYS A 1092 -17.86 -47.93 9.03
C LYS A 1092 -17.30 -49.06 9.87
N VAL A 1093 -17.81 -49.22 11.08
CA VAL A 1093 -17.37 -50.27 12.00
C VAL A 1093 -17.50 -51.66 11.36
N GLY A 1094 -18.55 -51.87 10.55
CA GLY A 1094 -18.77 -53.12 9.80
C GLY A 1094 -17.77 -53.39 8.66
N ASP A 1095 -17.05 -52.36 8.19
CA ASP A 1095 -16.04 -52.47 7.14
C ASP A 1095 -14.61 -52.59 7.71
N ILE A 1096 -14.46 -52.60 9.04
CA ILE A 1096 -13.18 -52.76 9.73
C ILE A 1096 -12.91 -54.25 9.94
N GLU A 1097 -11.89 -54.77 9.27
CA GLU A 1097 -11.42 -56.14 9.49
C GLU A 1097 -10.58 -56.23 10.76
N SER A 1098 -9.64 -55.30 10.94
CA SER A 1098 -8.85 -55.23 12.17
C SER A 1098 -8.46 -53.80 12.53
N ARG A 1099 -8.33 -53.55 13.83
CA ARG A 1099 -7.91 -52.26 14.37
C ARG A 1099 -6.85 -52.47 15.43
N LYS A 1100 -5.78 -51.69 15.35
CA LYS A 1100 -4.68 -51.71 16.31
C LYS A 1100 -4.23 -50.29 16.60
N ILE A 1101 -4.23 -49.94 17.88
CA ILE A 1101 -3.55 -48.72 18.35
C ILE A 1101 -2.05 -49.03 18.35
N LEU A 1102 -1.28 -48.28 17.57
CA LEU A 1102 0.16 -48.35 17.50
C LEU A 1102 0.74 -47.52 18.66
N LYS A 1103 1.92 -47.91 19.17
CA LYS A 1103 2.68 -47.08 20.13
C LYS A 1103 3.36 -45.87 19.47
N GLN A 1104 2.85 -45.42 18.33
CA GLN A 1104 3.37 -44.31 17.54
C GLN A 1104 2.38 -43.15 17.65
N SER A 1105 2.88 -41.95 17.90
CA SER A 1105 2.15 -40.69 17.87
C SER A 1105 1.56 -40.41 16.49
N SER A 1106 0.45 -39.68 16.49
CA SER A 1106 -0.14 -39.13 15.27
C SER A 1106 0.42 -37.75 14.91
N MET A 1107 1.29 -37.17 15.75
CA MET A 1107 2.11 -36.02 15.37
C MET A 1107 3.24 -36.50 14.44
N PRO A 1108 3.42 -35.92 13.24
CA PRO A 1108 4.41 -36.38 12.28
C PRO A 1108 5.85 -36.28 12.82
N GLU A 1109 6.65 -37.32 12.59
CA GLU A 1109 8.10 -37.25 12.78
C GLU A 1109 8.74 -36.27 11.79
N GLY A 1110 9.88 -35.70 12.16
CA GLY A 1110 10.64 -34.80 11.28
C GLY A 1110 10.09 -33.37 11.17
N LEU A 1111 9.09 -33.00 11.99
CA LEU A 1111 8.50 -31.66 11.99
C LEU A 1111 9.55 -30.55 12.25
N ALA A 1112 10.51 -30.81 13.12
CA ALA A 1112 11.60 -29.88 13.40
C ALA A 1112 12.52 -29.63 12.19
N ALA A 1113 12.61 -30.57 11.24
CA ALA A 1113 13.43 -30.42 10.03
C ALA A 1113 12.79 -29.50 8.98
N ALA A 1114 11.48 -29.22 9.10
CA ALA A 1114 10.76 -28.28 8.25
C ALA A 1114 10.89 -26.81 8.70
N MET A 1115 11.60 -26.56 9.81
CA MET A 1115 11.84 -25.24 10.38
C MET A 1115 13.32 -24.88 10.23
N SER A 1116 13.62 -23.60 10.02
CA SER A 1116 14.98 -23.13 10.28
C SER A 1116 15.30 -23.24 11.78
N PRO A 1117 16.58 -23.38 12.15
CA PRO A 1117 16.97 -23.48 13.56
C PRO A 1117 16.51 -22.31 14.44
N VAL A 1118 16.45 -21.06 13.94
CA VAL A 1118 15.85 -19.95 14.71
C VAL A 1118 14.35 -20.06 14.83
N GLU A 1119 13.65 -20.50 13.78
CA GLU A 1119 12.21 -20.70 13.83
C GLU A 1119 11.84 -21.79 14.84
N PHE A 1120 12.66 -22.84 14.97
CA PHE A 1120 12.52 -23.85 16.02
C PHE A 1120 12.61 -23.23 17.43
N LEU A 1121 13.57 -22.34 17.67
CA LEU A 1121 13.68 -21.65 18.96
C LEU A 1121 12.54 -20.64 19.19
N ASP A 1122 12.12 -19.93 18.15
CA ASP A 1122 11.02 -18.97 18.19
C ASP A 1122 9.72 -19.68 18.57
N VAL A 1123 9.39 -20.83 17.94
CA VAL A 1123 8.16 -21.58 18.27
C VAL A 1123 8.19 -22.16 19.69
N ILE A 1124 9.34 -22.64 20.16
CA ILE A 1124 9.51 -23.10 21.55
C ILE A 1124 9.32 -21.94 22.54
N GLU A 1125 9.81 -20.75 22.20
CA GLU A 1125 9.61 -19.55 23.02
C GLU A 1125 8.14 -19.17 23.08
N PHE A 1126 7.46 -19.07 21.93
CA PHE A 1126 6.03 -18.80 21.86
C PHE A 1126 5.23 -19.79 22.72
N LEU A 1127 5.42 -21.09 22.52
CA LEU A 1127 4.73 -22.13 23.30
C LEU A 1127 4.98 -22.01 24.81
N SER A 1128 6.18 -21.55 25.19
CA SER A 1128 6.54 -21.32 26.60
C SER A 1128 5.89 -20.07 27.21
N THR A 1129 5.39 -19.14 26.40
CA THR A 1129 4.64 -17.96 26.86
C THR A 1129 3.15 -18.24 27.09
N LEU A 1130 2.63 -19.36 26.59
CA LEU A 1130 1.23 -19.79 26.72
C LEU A 1130 0.90 -20.36 28.12
N LYS A 1131 1.50 -19.78 29.17
CA LYS A 1131 1.42 -20.25 30.56
C LYS A 1131 0.26 -19.66 31.34
#